data_AF-A0A0T9LYY1-F1
#
_entry.id   AF-A0A0T9LYY1-F1
#
_cell.length_a   1.000
_cell.length_b   1.000
_cell.length_c   1.000
_cell.angle_alpha   90.00
_cell.angle_beta   90.00
_cell.angle_gamma   90.00
#
_symmetry.space_group_name_H-M   'P 1'
#
loop_
_entity.id
_entity.type
_entity.pdbx_description
1 polymer ?
#
loop_
_entity_poly.entity_id
_entity_poly.type
_entity_poly.pdbx_seq_one_letter_code
_entity_poly.pdbx_strand_id
1 'polypeptide(L)'
;MIEKANKLRHLVDEVLKSNSLHSHQVNAATKTFEALSGNVRAVVTAAEMQAGKSGIALALCCLQRLSLNDQDICDRKQLKDTLYLVTMPDTALKGQAEQDLKQAKNVVVSNFVNFEKALETEFKGNPPKLIIIDECHYGSNVSAVRYSKIFDYLEQENDKCKVVFISATPFGALYGADTEYQVAIDLQQEAEESNDIQLLQEARDVANNALKDSILRRDFNTRLVFHKTSDEYYGVREMLRNGKVIGLEDNSKNFLYPSQERDSFIEQFLAHQEMGWSLVRVPAGLAMEAKQFLISKGIDEHSIYILGNSLSGVPEDEHCSIERFKKEFDDALLFEDKLIAITVAGARAGINFGAMMKNNLISTWDSTVASVAAVVQANIGRACGYHGNNSSMHYTNLNAAEAYGAILSHLEQTCSDYAASDFDGIREFFEDVCQEYNVNGLDVGLTIKYKRRRPIGDVETYKTDSYIAVPAKLLQESTDFSHYTKDKILLQAIELIRNEFTAKGAPSVKGNRAMRGKKKNWIKAHWVNGDSFNNPEKAQADGTQKIKTKLYTQLLDNGEFLEFNRVVAPGSGELSENKLVTATIFSIYNISRRNVKKIIMTTEDVWDMCDYFGIERDDTLIVLYKRGEYDIERSYAKKQHNELPEKSGELSNESHFSDKTDVTY
;
A
#
# COMPACT_ATOMS: atom_id res chain seq x y z
N MET A 1 29.84 -36.35 6.94
CA MET A 1 29.39 -35.09 6.30
C MET A 1 27.92 -34.83 6.60
N ILE A 2 27.04 -35.78 6.26
CA ILE A 2 25.59 -35.71 6.55
C ILE A 2 25.28 -35.42 8.04
N GLU A 3 25.93 -36.12 8.97
CA GLU A 3 25.72 -35.90 10.41
C GLU A 3 26.07 -34.46 10.87
N LYS A 4 27.14 -33.89 10.33
CA LYS A 4 27.53 -32.49 10.58
C LYS A 4 26.51 -31.53 9.98
N ALA A 5 26.03 -31.79 8.76
CA ALA A 5 25.01 -30.99 8.10
C ALA A 5 23.71 -30.98 8.91
N ASN A 6 23.25 -32.15 9.36
CA ASN A 6 22.06 -32.29 10.20
C ASN A 6 22.20 -31.52 11.53
N LYS A 7 23.37 -31.60 12.18
CA LYS A 7 23.64 -30.82 13.39
C LYS A 7 23.55 -29.30 13.14
N LEU A 8 24.09 -28.82 12.01
CA LEU A 8 24.01 -27.40 11.66
C LEU A 8 22.59 -26.95 11.32
N ARG A 9 21.81 -27.79 10.63
CA ARG A 9 20.38 -27.53 10.38
C ARG A 9 19.59 -27.47 11.69
N HIS A 10 19.86 -28.38 12.62
CA HIS A 10 19.21 -28.37 13.93
C HIS A 10 19.42 -27.05 14.69
N LEU A 11 20.62 -26.48 14.66
CA LEU A 11 20.89 -25.17 15.28
C LEU A 11 20.09 -24.04 14.63
N VAL A 12 19.85 -24.10 13.32
CA VAL A 12 19.04 -23.10 12.61
C VAL A 12 17.56 -23.31 12.91
N ASP A 13 17.09 -24.56 12.96
CA ASP A 13 15.73 -24.92 13.33
C ASP A 13 15.39 -24.52 14.78
N GLU A 14 16.35 -24.61 15.70
CA GLU A 14 16.19 -24.12 17.08
C GLU A 14 15.89 -22.62 17.12
N VAL A 15 16.50 -21.82 16.24
CA VAL A 15 16.20 -20.39 16.12
C VAL A 15 14.79 -20.20 15.56
N LEU A 16 14.42 -20.89 14.48
CA LEU A 16 13.09 -20.79 13.87
C LEU A 16 11.94 -21.21 14.80
N LYS A 17 12.18 -22.19 15.68
CA LYS A 17 11.20 -22.72 16.63
C LYS A 17 11.32 -22.09 18.02
N SER A 18 12.19 -21.09 18.18
CA SER A 18 12.39 -20.40 19.44
C SER A 18 11.18 -19.54 19.81
N ASN A 19 11.02 -19.24 21.09
CA ASN A 19 10.01 -18.30 21.58
C ASN A 19 10.28 -16.85 21.18
N SER A 20 11.43 -16.55 20.55
CA SER A 20 11.75 -15.21 20.03
C SER A 20 11.15 -14.92 18.66
N LEU A 21 10.60 -15.93 17.98
CA LEU A 21 9.88 -15.76 16.72
C LEU A 21 8.42 -16.17 16.91
N HIS A 22 7.51 -15.29 16.51
CA HIS A 22 6.09 -15.59 16.52
C HIS A 22 5.70 -16.38 15.26
N SER A 23 4.66 -17.21 15.38
CA SER A 23 4.20 -18.07 14.28
C SER A 23 3.83 -17.28 13.02
N HIS A 24 3.20 -16.11 13.17
CA HIS A 24 2.85 -15.24 12.03
C HIS A 24 4.09 -14.71 11.30
N GLN A 25 5.20 -14.46 12.01
CA GLN A 25 6.47 -14.00 11.41
C GLN A 25 7.13 -15.14 10.60
N VAL A 26 7.17 -16.34 11.17
CA VAL A 26 7.70 -17.53 10.49
C VAL A 26 6.87 -17.85 9.25
N ASN A 27 5.55 -17.83 9.36
CA ASN A 27 4.64 -18.06 8.23
C ASN A 27 4.85 -17.04 7.10
N ALA A 28 5.04 -15.76 7.45
CA ALA A 28 5.32 -14.71 6.47
C ALA A 28 6.66 -14.96 5.76
N ALA A 29 7.72 -15.27 6.52
CA ALA A 29 9.02 -15.58 5.98
C ALA A 29 8.98 -16.81 5.06
N THR A 30 8.25 -17.86 5.44
CA THR A 30 8.05 -19.06 4.61
C THR A 30 7.35 -18.71 3.31
N LYS A 31 6.22 -17.98 3.35
CA LYS A 31 5.52 -17.53 2.14
C LYS A 31 6.42 -16.68 1.22
N THR A 32 7.16 -15.74 1.80
CA THR A 32 8.13 -14.91 1.07
C THR A 32 9.24 -15.75 0.44
N PHE A 33 9.78 -16.73 1.16
CA PHE A 33 10.84 -17.59 0.67
C PHE A 33 10.37 -18.54 -0.44
N GLU A 34 9.17 -19.11 -0.31
CA GLU A 34 8.54 -19.95 -1.33
C GLU A 34 8.21 -19.16 -2.60
N ALA A 35 7.88 -17.86 -2.46
CA ALA A 35 7.64 -16.98 -3.60
C ALA A 35 8.89 -16.76 -4.47
N LEU A 36 10.11 -16.97 -3.94
CA LEU A 36 11.39 -16.92 -4.68
C LEU A 36 11.67 -18.17 -5.55
N SER A 37 10.68 -19.05 -5.72
CA SER A 37 10.79 -20.25 -6.56
C SER A 37 10.90 -19.94 -8.07
N GLY A 38 11.59 -20.83 -8.79
CA GLY A 38 11.76 -20.70 -10.24
C GLY A 38 12.65 -19.52 -10.65
N ASN A 39 12.19 -18.74 -11.65
CA ASN A 39 12.89 -17.59 -12.18
C ASN A 39 12.66 -16.28 -11.38
N VAL A 40 11.89 -16.32 -10.30
CA VAL A 40 11.64 -15.16 -9.44
C VAL A 40 12.88 -14.82 -8.64
N ARG A 41 13.42 -13.61 -8.83
CA ARG A 41 14.60 -13.10 -8.12
C ARG A 41 14.27 -12.06 -7.07
N ALA A 42 13.11 -11.41 -7.15
CA ALA A 42 12.70 -10.38 -6.21
C ALA A 42 11.33 -10.68 -5.58
N VAL A 43 11.22 -10.50 -4.26
CA VAL A 43 9.93 -10.50 -3.55
C VAL A 43 9.82 -9.24 -2.70
N VAL A 44 8.69 -8.55 -2.81
CA VAL A 44 8.32 -7.46 -1.92
C VAL A 44 7.37 -8.00 -0.87
N THR A 45 7.76 -7.90 0.40
CA THR A 45 6.98 -8.31 1.57
C THR A 45 6.36 -7.07 2.19
N ALA A 46 5.06 -6.90 1.95
CA ALA A 46 4.24 -5.87 2.56
C ALA A 46 3.85 -6.29 3.98
N ALA A 47 4.22 -5.52 5.00
CA ALA A 47 3.92 -5.85 6.38
C ALA A 47 3.63 -4.60 7.20
N GLU A 48 2.51 -4.57 7.91
CA GLU A 48 2.08 -3.41 8.70
C GLU A 48 3.14 -2.92 9.70
N MET A 49 3.05 -1.65 10.10
CA MET A 49 3.99 -1.08 11.03
C MET A 49 4.00 -1.81 12.37
N GLN A 50 5.20 -2.10 12.88
CA GLN A 50 5.37 -2.80 14.15
C GLN A 50 4.72 -4.21 14.18
N ALA A 51 4.44 -4.79 13.01
CA ALA A 51 3.97 -6.18 12.87
C ALA A 51 5.07 -7.23 13.09
N GLY A 52 6.31 -6.83 13.37
CA GLY A 52 7.43 -7.75 13.61
C GLY A 52 8.29 -8.06 12.38
N LYS A 53 8.52 -7.06 11.50
CA LYS A 53 9.36 -7.16 10.30
C LYS A 53 10.77 -7.72 10.56
N SER A 54 11.43 -7.30 11.65
CA SER A 54 12.74 -7.86 12.03
C SER A 54 12.68 -9.38 12.29
N GLY A 55 11.57 -9.88 12.86
CA GLY A 55 11.34 -11.31 13.04
C GLY A 55 11.16 -12.06 11.71
N ILE A 56 10.46 -11.44 10.74
CA ILE A 56 10.36 -11.97 9.38
C ILE A 56 11.76 -12.06 8.74
N ALA A 57 12.57 -11.02 8.87
CA ALA A 57 13.94 -11.01 8.37
C ALA A 57 14.82 -12.09 9.02
N LEU A 58 14.75 -12.25 10.34
CA LEU A 58 15.47 -13.30 11.07
C LEU A 58 15.07 -14.69 10.55
N ALA A 59 13.77 -14.94 10.38
CA ALA A 59 13.28 -16.20 9.84
C ALA A 59 13.72 -16.42 8.38
N LEU A 60 13.76 -15.38 7.54
CA LEU A 60 14.29 -15.44 6.18
C LEU A 60 15.78 -15.82 6.16
N CYS A 61 16.60 -15.25 7.06
CA CYS A 61 18.00 -15.65 7.21
C CYS A 61 18.13 -17.15 7.52
N CYS A 62 17.27 -17.68 8.40
CA CYS A 62 17.26 -19.10 8.72
C CYS A 62 16.83 -19.97 7.52
N LEU A 63 15.75 -19.60 6.82
CA LEU A 63 15.27 -20.33 5.64
C LEU A 63 16.31 -20.36 4.52
N GLN A 64 17.00 -19.23 4.26
CA GLN A 64 18.12 -19.18 3.34
C GLN A 64 19.22 -20.16 3.76
N ARG A 65 19.59 -20.20 5.04
CA ARG A 65 20.62 -21.13 5.52
C ARG A 65 20.21 -22.59 5.35
N LEU A 66 18.94 -22.91 5.62
CA LEU A 66 18.38 -24.25 5.47
C LEU A 66 18.30 -24.70 4.00
N SER A 67 18.20 -23.77 3.06
CA SER A 67 18.16 -24.08 1.62
C SER A 67 19.49 -24.60 1.05
N LEU A 68 20.59 -24.44 1.78
CA LEU A 68 21.91 -24.92 1.36
C LEU A 68 21.97 -26.45 1.28
N ASN A 69 22.72 -26.97 0.31
CA ASN A 69 23.06 -28.39 0.28
C ASN A 69 24.03 -28.75 1.44
N ASP A 70 24.24 -30.05 1.67
CA ASP A 70 25.04 -30.55 2.80
C ASP A 70 26.52 -30.14 2.75
N GLN A 71 27.05 -29.91 1.55
CA GLN A 71 28.43 -29.47 1.37
C GLN A 71 28.56 -27.99 1.73
N ASP A 72 27.69 -27.13 1.18
CA ASP A 72 27.71 -25.69 1.38
C ASP A 72 27.40 -25.31 2.84
N ILE A 73 26.43 -25.97 3.47
CA ILE A 73 26.10 -25.68 4.88
C ILE A 73 27.25 -26.04 5.83
N CYS A 74 28.07 -27.02 5.46
CA CYS A 74 29.24 -27.46 6.22
C CYS A 74 30.51 -26.64 5.96
N ASP A 75 30.53 -25.82 4.90
CA ASP A 75 31.65 -24.96 4.53
C ASP A 75 31.63 -23.67 5.36
N ARG A 76 32.69 -23.48 6.14
CA ARG A 76 32.85 -22.29 6.98
C ARG A 76 33.01 -21.01 6.16
N LYS A 77 33.56 -21.09 4.94
CA LYS A 77 33.72 -19.91 4.06
C LYS A 77 32.37 -19.39 3.57
N GLN A 78 31.39 -20.26 3.44
CA GLN A 78 30.02 -19.93 3.09
C GLN A 78 29.12 -19.69 4.31
N LEU A 79 29.67 -19.49 5.52
CA LEU A 79 28.84 -19.19 6.69
C LEU A 79 28.00 -17.93 6.48
N LYS A 80 28.61 -16.89 5.90
CA LYS A 80 27.90 -15.67 5.52
C LYS A 80 27.24 -15.88 4.17
N ASP A 81 25.91 -15.90 4.15
CA ASP A 81 25.12 -16.16 2.93
C ASP A 81 23.96 -15.17 2.76
N THR A 82 23.71 -14.32 3.75
CA THR A 82 22.63 -13.32 3.73
C THR A 82 23.19 -11.95 4.06
N LEU A 83 22.87 -10.94 3.24
CA LEU A 83 23.19 -9.53 3.49
C LEU A 83 21.90 -8.78 3.82
N TYR A 84 21.86 -8.17 5.00
CA TYR A 84 20.77 -7.29 5.42
C TYR A 84 21.19 -5.83 5.25
N LEU A 85 20.38 -5.07 4.52
CA LEU A 85 20.63 -3.67 4.20
C LEU A 85 19.56 -2.79 4.82
N VAL A 86 20.02 -1.84 5.64
CA VAL A 86 19.22 -0.68 6.03
C VAL A 86 19.45 0.44 5.00
N THR A 87 18.38 1.14 4.65
CA THR A 87 18.39 2.20 3.63
C THR A 87 19.13 3.46 4.09
N MET A 88 19.11 3.75 5.39
CA MET A 88 19.69 4.95 5.97
C MET A 88 21.17 4.78 6.35
N PRO A 89 22.00 5.85 6.21
CA PRO A 89 23.38 5.84 6.68
C PRO A 89 23.53 5.85 8.21
N ASP A 90 22.42 6.02 8.95
CA ASP A 90 22.38 6.07 10.40
C ASP A 90 22.94 4.79 11.06
N THR A 91 23.85 4.98 12.01
CA THR A 91 24.49 3.91 12.78
C THR A 91 23.56 3.32 13.84
N ALA A 92 22.55 4.07 14.32
CA ALA A 92 21.61 3.58 15.32
C ALA A 92 20.70 2.48 14.76
N LEU A 93 20.12 2.70 13.58
CA LEU A 93 19.30 1.71 12.87
C LEU A 93 20.10 0.44 12.54
N LYS A 94 21.37 0.61 12.13
CA LYS A 94 22.27 -0.51 11.91
C LYS A 94 22.49 -1.33 13.19
N GLY A 95 22.79 -0.67 14.31
CA GLY A 95 23.03 -1.35 15.60
C GLY A 95 21.79 -2.09 16.11
N GLN A 96 20.60 -1.52 15.90
CA GLN A 96 19.34 -2.18 16.21
C GLN A 96 19.13 -3.44 15.35
N ALA A 97 19.33 -3.35 14.04
CA ALA A 97 19.23 -4.50 13.14
C ALA A 97 20.26 -5.61 13.47
N GLU A 98 21.49 -5.25 13.85
CA GLU A 98 22.49 -6.22 14.32
C GLU A 98 22.03 -6.97 15.58
N GLN A 99 21.38 -6.27 16.50
CA GLN A 99 20.87 -6.87 17.72
C GLN A 99 19.64 -7.75 17.45
N ASP A 100 18.71 -7.30 16.61
CA ASP A 100 17.50 -8.04 16.22
C ASP A 100 17.87 -9.35 15.49
N LEU A 101 18.90 -9.33 14.63
CA LEU A 101 19.30 -10.47 13.82
C LEU A 101 20.42 -11.31 14.43
N LYS A 102 20.85 -11.02 15.67
CA LYS A 102 22.01 -11.62 16.36
C LYS A 102 21.97 -13.15 16.44
N GLN A 103 20.77 -13.74 16.43
CA GLN A 103 20.57 -15.19 16.48
C GLN A 103 20.97 -15.87 15.16
N ALA A 104 20.78 -15.22 14.01
CA ALA A 104 21.22 -15.71 12.70
C ALA A 104 22.72 -15.45 12.49
N LYS A 105 23.55 -16.49 12.60
CA LYS A 105 25.02 -16.34 12.44
C LYS A 105 25.47 -16.13 11.00
N ASN A 106 24.60 -16.40 10.04
CA ASN A 106 24.84 -16.31 8.61
C ASN A 106 24.59 -14.92 8.01
N VAL A 107 24.02 -13.99 8.79
CA VAL A 107 23.72 -12.64 8.31
C VAL A 107 24.92 -11.69 8.48
N VAL A 108 25.00 -10.72 7.60
CA VAL A 108 25.85 -9.52 7.68
C VAL A 108 24.92 -8.31 7.58
N VAL A 109 24.98 -7.38 8.52
CA VAL A 109 24.18 -6.15 8.50
C VAL A 109 25.05 -5.00 7.99
N SER A 110 24.56 -4.30 6.97
CA SER A 110 25.20 -3.11 6.42
C SER A 110 24.16 -2.06 6.02
N ASN A 111 24.61 -0.94 5.48
CA ASN A 111 23.77 0.08 4.86
C ASN A 111 24.16 0.27 3.40
N PHE A 112 23.33 0.98 2.64
CA PHE A 112 23.58 1.13 1.20
C PHE A 112 24.89 1.87 0.90
N VAL A 113 25.36 2.75 1.78
CA VAL A 113 26.63 3.46 1.61
C VAL A 113 27.84 2.51 1.70
N ASN A 114 27.73 1.47 2.53
CA ASN A 114 28.84 0.55 2.81
C ASN A 114 28.61 -0.86 2.24
N PHE A 115 27.68 -1.04 1.29
CA PHE A 115 27.32 -2.39 0.82
C PHE A 115 28.49 -3.06 0.08
N GLU A 116 29.17 -2.36 -0.83
CA GLU A 116 30.33 -2.89 -1.60
C GLU A 116 31.45 -3.32 -0.66
N LYS A 117 31.78 -2.46 0.32
CA LYS A 117 32.77 -2.77 1.36
C LYS A 117 32.38 -4.00 2.17
N ALA A 118 31.10 -4.18 2.49
CA ALA A 118 30.64 -5.38 3.20
C ALA A 118 30.79 -6.64 2.33
N LEU A 119 30.49 -6.57 1.03
CA LEU A 119 30.72 -7.67 0.09
C LEU A 119 32.20 -8.09 0.03
N GLU A 120 33.12 -7.13 -0.04
CA GLU A 120 34.56 -7.42 -0.09
C GLU A 120 35.07 -8.04 1.21
N THR A 121 34.70 -7.46 2.36
CA THR A 121 35.31 -7.77 3.65
C THR A 121 34.70 -8.98 4.35
N GLU A 122 33.37 -9.13 4.30
CA GLU A 122 32.63 -10.13 5.07
C GLU A 122 32.35 -11.40 4.25
N PHE A 123 32.11 -11.26 2.94
CA PHE A 123 31.76 -12.39 2.07
C PHE A 123 32.97 -13.05 1.39
N LYS A 124 34.14 -12.38 1.33
CA LYS A 124 35.45 -12.97 0.97
C LYS A 124 35.43 -13.88 -0.26
N GLY A 125 34.78 -13.42 -1.34
CA GLY A 125 34.64 -14.17 -2.59
C GLY A 125 33.52 -15.23 -2.62
N ASN A 126 32.71 -15.34 -1.56
CA ASN A 126 31.48 -16.14 -1.51
C ASN A 126 30.29 -15.19 -1.45
N PRO A 127 29.79 -14.69 -2.59
CA PRO A 127 28.78 -13.65 -2.61
C PRO A 127 27.47 -14.10 -1.91
N PRO A 128 26.68 -13.16 -1.35
CA PRO A 128 25.43 -13.49 -0.68
C PRO A 128 24.47 -14.22 -1.63
N LYS A 129 23.70 -15.16 -1.07
CA LYS A 129 22.62 -15.86 -1.76
C LYS A 129 21.27 -15.16 -1.60
N LEU A 130 21.12 -14.40 -0.51
CA LEU A 130 19.96 -13.57 -0.21
C LEU A 130 20.39 -12.15 0.20
N ILE A 131 19.74 -11.14 -0.36
CA ILE A 131 19.78 -9.75 0.13
C ILE A 131 18.41 -9.40 0.69
N ILE A 132 18.36 -8.89 1.92
CA ILE A 132 17.15 -8.36 2.54
C ILE A 132 17.31 -6.84 2.66
N ILE A 133 16.35 -6.08 2.16
CA ILE A 133 16.29 -4.63 2.27
C ILE A 133 15.12 -4.26 3.16
N ASP A 134 15.42 -3.64 4.30
CA ASP A 134 14.42 -3.21 5.29
C ASP A 134 14.18 -1.70 5.24
N GLU A 135 12.96 -1.30 5.63
CA GLU A 135 12.48 0.09 5.59
C GLU A 135 12.71 0.72 4.19
N CYS A 136 12.25 0.01 3.15
CA CYS A 136 12.25 0.53 1.78
C CYS A 136 11.14 1.58 1.60
N HIS A 137 11.47 2.82 1.96
CA HIS A 137 10.68 4.01 1.69
C HIS A 137 11.48 4.87 0.71
N TYR A 138 10.85 5.25 -0.41
CA TYR A 138 11.49 6.14 -1.37
C TYR A 138 11.54 7.52 -0.75
N GLY A 139 12.73 7.94 -0.33
CA GLY A 139 12.98 9.36 -0.14
C GLY A 139 13.27 9.96 -1.51
N SER A 140 12.33 10.71 -2.09
CA SER A 140 12.56 11.58 -3.27
C SER A 140 13.53 12.74 -3.03
N ASN A 141 14.33 12.71 -1.97
CA ASN A 141 15.38 13.68 -1.84
C ASN A 141 16.47 13.36 -2.85
N VAL A 142 17.01 14.41 -3.48
CA VAL A 142 18.17 14.41 -4.39
C VAL A 142 19.42 13.70 -3.78
N SER A 143 19.38 13.39 -2.48
CA SER A 143 20.36 12.61 -1.71
C SER A 143 20.03 11.11 -1.50
N ALA A 144 18.97 10.58 -2.14
CA ALA A 144 18.56 9.19 -2.02
C ALA A 144 19.65 8.21 -2.48
N VAL A 145 19.82 7.12 -1.73
CA VAL A 145 20.76 6.08 -2.13
C VAL A 145 20.16 5.27 -3.28
N ARG A 146 20.81 5.31 -4.45
CA ARG A 146 20.30 4.71 -5.69
C ARG A 146 20.28 3.18 -5.60
N TYR A 147 19.09 2.59 -5.68
CA TYR A 147 18.88 1.15 -5.78
C TYR A 147 19.58 0.57 -7.02
N SER A 148 19.80 1.38 -8.06
CA SER A 148 20.50 1.02 -9.28
C SER A 148 21.81 0.28 -9.02
N LYS A 149 22.60 0.69 -8.01
CA LYS A 149 23.87 0.03 -7.69
C LYS A 149 23.69 -1.42 -7.25
N ILE A 150 22.69 -1.68 -6.41
CA ILE A 150 22.37 -3.04 -5.95
C ILE A 150 21.80 -3.86 -7.12
N PHE A 151 20.96 -3.24 -7.95
CA PHE A 151 20.36 -3.94 -9.10
C PHE A 151 21.41 -4.28 -10.16
N ASP A 152 22.32 -3.35 -10.43
CA ASP A 152 23.45 -3.57 -11.33
C ASP A 152 24.35 -4.69 -10.80
N TYR A 153 24.66 -4.71 -9.50
CA TYR A 153 25.37 -5.83 -8.86
C TYR A 153 24.63 -7.18 -9.05
N LEU A 154 23.31 -7.20 -8.83
CA LEU A 154 22.49 -8.41 -8.98
C LEU A 154 22.39 -8.89 -10.44
N GLU A 155 22.53 -8.02 -11.43
CA GLU A 155 22.48 -8.39 -12.85
C GLU A 155 23.84 -8.74 -13.43
N GLN A 156 24.90 -8.03 -13.01
CA GLN A 156 26.22 -8.11 -13.64
C GLN A 156 27.19 -9.00 -12.88
N GLU A 157 27.10 -9.07 -11.56
CA GLU A 157 28.08 -9.76 -10.71
C GLU A 157 27.50 -10.97 -9.97
N ASN A 158 26.23 -10.91 -9.56
CA ASN A 158 25.59 -11.96 -8.76
C ASN A 158 24.18 -12.30 -9.27
N ASP A 159 24.14 -12.91 -10.46
CA ASP A 159 22.93 -13.30 -11.20
C ASP A 159 22.08 -14.40 -10.53
N LYS A 160 22.59 -15.05 -9.48
CA LYS A 160 21.89 -16.09 -8.71
C LYS A 160 21.28 -15.59 -7.41
N CYS A 161 21.72 -14.43 -6.91
CA CYS A 161 21.22 -13.88 -5.67
C CYS A 161 19.75 -13.47 -5.78
N LYS A 162 19.02 -13.73 -4.70
CA LYS A 162 17.63 -13.34 -4.50
C LYS A 162 17.56 -12.09 -3.62
N VAL A 163 16.56 -11.27 -3.84
CA VAL A 163 16.35 -10.03 -3.07
C VAL A 163 14.94 -10.00 -2.48
N VAL A 164 14.85 -9.64 -1.20
CA VAL A 164 13.59 -9.43 -0.50
C VAL A 164 13.54 -8.00 0.02
N PHE A 165 12.46 -7.30 -0.28
CA PHE A 165 12.15 -5.99 0.28
C PHE A 165 11.11 -6.17 1.38
N ILE A 166 11.31 -5.57 2.54
CA ILE A 166 10.32 -5.59 3.62
C ILE A 166 9.94 -4.14 3.94
N SER A 167 8.63 -3.83 3.89
CA SER A 167 8.15 -2.46 4.14
C SER A 167 6.69 -2.41 4.55
N ALA A 168 6.36 -1.40 5.36
CA ALA A 168 4.98 -1.05 5.72
C ALA A 168 4.25 -0.25 4.64
N THR A 169 5.00 0.39 3.76
CA THR A 169 4.49 1.12 2.59
C THR A 169 5.33 0.73 1.36
N PRO A 170 5.25 -0.52 0.91
CA PRO A 170 6.13 -1.09 -0.13
C PRO A 170 5.99 -0.40 -1.50
N PHE A 171 4.93 0.38 -1.70
CA PHE A 171 4.57 0.96 -2.99
C PHE A 171 5.43 2.16 -3.37
N GLY A 172 6.01 2.87 -2.39
CA GLY A 172 7.07 3.84 -2.69
C GLY A 172 8.25 3.16 -3.40
N ALA A 173 8.71 2.03 -2.85
CA ALA A 173 9.76 1.21 -3.44
C ALA A 173 9.44 0.63 -4.82
N LEU A 174 8.17 0.31 -5.07
CA LEU A 174 7.73 -0.31 -6.32
C LEU A 174 7.49 0.70 -7.44
N TYR A 175 6.88 1.86 -7.14
CA TYR A 175 6.35 2.77 -8.16
C TYR A 175 7.03 4.13 -8.22
N GLY A 176 7.90 4.49 -7.26
CA GLY A 176 8.59 5.79 -7.28
C GLY A 176 9.35 6.01 -8.59
N ALA A 177 10.27 5.09 -8.90
CA ALA A 177 11.03 5.13 -10.15
C ALA A 177 10.19 4.89 -11.42
N ASP A 178 9.10 4.12 -11.36
CA ASP A 178 8.20 3.96 -12.52
C ASP A 178 7.43 5.26 -12.84
N THR A 179 7.08 6.02 -11.80
CA THR A 179 6.40 7.32 -11.95
C THR A 179 7.35 8.37 -12.52
N GLU A 180 8.58 8.47 -11.98
CA GLU A 180 9.63 9.34 -12.52
C GLU A 180 9.92 9.02 -14.00
N TYR A 181 9.98 7.72 -14.34
CA TYR A 181 10.14 7.29 -15.72
C TYR A 181 8.99 7.77 -16.61
N GLN A 182 7.74 7.58 -16.19
CA GLN A 182 6.58 7.99 -16.99
C GLN A 182 6.53 9.51 -17.20
N VAL A 183 6.80 10.30 -16.15
CA VAL A 183 6.89 11.77 -16.24
C VAL A 183 7.98 12.19 -17.22
N ALA A 184 9.14 11.52 -17.18
CA ALA A 184 10.23 11.80 -18.10
C ALA A 184 9.89 11.46 -19.55
N ILE A 185 9.12 10.40 -19.80
CA ILE A 185 8.62 10.06 -21.15
C ILE A 185 7.61 11.10 -21.65
N ASP A 186 6.71 11.57 -20.80
CA ASP A 186 5.74 12.60 -21.16
C ASP A 186 6.45 13.93 -21.49
N LEU A 187 7.44 14.33 -20.68
CA LEU A 187 8.30 15.48 -20.96
C LEU A 187 9.11 15.34 -22.25
N GLN A 188 9.57 14.12 -22.59
CA GLN A 188 10.21 13.88 -23.89
C GLN A 188 9.26 14.15 -25.05
N GLN A 189 7.99 13.71 -24.95
CA GLN A 189 6.99 13.97 -25.99
C GLN A 189 6.72 15.47 -26.14
N GLU A 190 6.55 16.20 -25.03
CA GLU A 190 6.35 17.66 -25.05
C GLU A 190 7.58 18.40 -25.62
N ALA A 191 8.79 17.96 -25.29
CA ALA A 191 10.04 18.51 -25.82
C ALA A 191 10.20 18.23 -27.33
N GLU A 192 9.78 17.05 -27.80
CA GLU A 192 9.75 16.70 -29.23
C GLU A 192 8.73 17.56 -30.00
N GLU A 193 7.55 17.80 -29.42
CA GLU A 193 6.53 18.67 -30.02
C GLU A 193 6.95 20.15 -30.08
N SER A 194 7.71 20.61 -29.09
CA SER A 194 8.21 22.00 -28.99
C SER A 194 9.59 22.23 -29.65
N ASN A 195 10.24 21.18 -30.15
CA ASN A 195 11.63 21.19 -30.64
C ASN A 195 12.66 21.71 -29.62
N ASP A 196 12.42 21.49 -28.32
CA ASP A 196 13.36 21.84 -27.26
C ASP A 196 14.39 20.72 -27.07
N ILE A 197 15.54 20.86 -27.72
CA ILE A 197 16.62 19.87 -27.72
C ILE A 197 17.24 19.71 -26.31
N GLN A 198 17.29 20.78 -25.52
CA GLN A 198 17.89 20.72 -24.19
C GLN A 198 16.97 19.97 -23.23
N LEU A 199 15.68 20.31 -23.22
CA LEU A 199 14.68 19.61 -22.42
C LEU A 199 14.56 18.14 -22.82
N LEU A 200 14.65 17.83 -24.12
CA LEU A 200 14.63 16.45 -24.61
C LEU A 200 15.80 15.63 -24.07
N GLN A 201 17.01 16.19 -24.03
CA GLN A 201 18.19 15.52 -23.51
C GLN A 201 18.08 15.31 -21.99
N GLU A 202 17.66 16.34 -21.26
CA GLU A 202 17.44 16.26 -19.81
C GLU A 202 16.38 15.19 -19.47
N ALA A 203 15.26 15.18 -20.18
CA ALA A 203 14.19 14.19 -19.97
C ALA A 203 14.62 12.77 -20.34
N ARG A 204 15.53 12.57 -21.32
CA ARG A 204 16.14 11.27 -21.62
C ARG A 204 17.04 10.78 -20.50
N ASP A 205 17.84 11.67 -19.93
CA ASP A 205 18.74 11.31 -18.83
C ASP A 205 17.96 10.95 -17.55
N VAL A 206 16.87 11.68 -17.26
CA VAL A 206 15.95 11.33 -16.17
C VAL A 206 15.29 9.97 -16.40
N ALA A 207 14.73 9.73 -17.60
CA ALA A 207 14.09 8.44 -17.91
C ALA A 207 15.08 7.27 -17.78
N ASN A 208 16.31 7.42 -18.28
CA ASN A 208 17.33 6.38 -18.19
C ASN A 208 17.74 6.07 -16.74
N ASN A 209 17.82 7.09 -15.88
CA ASN A 209 18.11 6.89 -14.46
C ASN A 209 16.94 6.20 -13.74
N ALA A 210 15.71 6.69 -13.96
CA ALA A 210 14.50 6.12 -13.37
C ALA A 210 14.29 4.65 -13.77
N LEU A 211 14.57 4.29 -15.04
CA LEU A 211 14.48 2.89 -15.49
C LEU A 211 15.46 1.99 -14.73
N LYS A 212 16.67 2.47 -14.43
CA LYS A 212 17.66 1.71 -13.66
C LYS A 212 17.26 1.55 -12.20
N ASP A 213 16.56 2.52 -11.63
CA ASP A 213 16.11 2.47 -10.23
C ASP A 213 14.78 1.71 -10.04
N SER A 214 14.05 1.39 -11.12
CA SER A 214 12.76 0.67 -11.01
C SER A 214 12.92 -0.85 -10.97
N ILE A 215 12.61 -1.44 -9.81
CA ILE A 215 12.58 -2.90 -9.64
C ILE A 215 11.58 -3.60 -10.58
N LEU A 216 10.49 -2.92 -10.94
CA LEU A 216 9.45 -3.46 -11.82
C LEU A 216 9.88 -3.48 -13.30
N ARG A 217 10.90 -2.70 -13.65
CA ARG A 217 11.46 -2.63 -15.02
C ARG A 217 12.71 -3.50 -15.20
N ARG A 218 13.22 -4.10 -14.12
CA ARG A 218 14.35 -5.05 -14.12
C ARG A 218 13.84 -6.48 -14.35
N ASP A 219 14.67 -7.36 -14.89
CA ASP A 219 14.30 -8.78 -15.17
C ASP A 219 14.41 -9.66 -13.91
N PHE A 220 13.78 -9.21 -12.82
CA PHE A 220 13.77 -9.94 -11.55
C PHE A 220 12.51 -10.79 -11.35
N ASN A 221 11.54 -10.74 -12.28
CA ASN A 221 10.26 -11.47 -12.17
C ASN A 221 9.62 -11.26 -10.79
N THR A 222 9.53 -9.99 -10.37
CA THR A 222 9.16 -9.58 -9.01
C THR A 222 7.77 -10.11 -8.61
N ARG A 223 7.61 -10.47 -7.33
CA ARG A 223 6.31 -10.81 -6.72
C ARG A 223 6.06 -10.00 -5.45
N LEU A 224 4.80 -9.84 -5.07
CA LEU A 224 4.36 -9.20 -3.82
C LEU A 224 3.76 -10.26 -2.88
N VAL A 225 4.16 -10.24 -1.62
CA VAL A 225 3.60 -11.08 -0.55
C VAL A 225 3.10 -10.16 0.55
N PHE A 226 1.85 -10.35 1.00
CA PHE A 226 1.30 -9.60 2.12
C PHE A 226 1.38 -10.40 3.42
N HIS A 227 1.97 -9.79 4.45
CA HIS A 227 1.97 -10.31 5.81
C HIS A 227 0.68 -9.92 6.51
N LYS A 228 -0.27 -10.86 6.57
CA LYS A 228 -1.43 -10.76 7.44
C LYS A 228 -0.99 -10.88 8.90
N THR A 229 -1.28 -9.85 9.69
CA THR A 229 -1.11 -9.81 11.14
C THR A 229 -2.09 -10.76 11.84
N SER A 230 -1.77 -11.18 13.06
CA SER A 230 -2.72 -11.97 13.87
C SER A 230 -3.76 -11.09 14.54
N ASP A 231 -4.85 -11.68 15.04
CA ASP A 231 -5.95 -10.95 15.69
C ASP A 231 -5.54 -10.19 16.98
N GLU A 232 -4.39 -10.53 17.55
CA GLU A 232 -3.78 -9.80 18.69
C GLU A 232 -3.09 -8.48 18.30
N TYR A 233 -2.92 -8.23 17.00
CA TYR A 233 -2.32 -6.99 16.50
C TYR A 233 -3.36 -5.87 16.49
N TYR A 234 -3.02 -4.74 17.11
CA TYR A 234 -3.82 -3.53 17.05
C TYR A 234 -3.16 -2.53 16.10
N GLY A 235 -3.78 -2.29 14.95
CA GLY A 235 -3.27 -1.44 13.88
C GLY A 235 -4.18 -0.28 13.52
N VAL A 236 -3.83 0.40 12.44
CA VAL A 236 -4.59 1.57 11.92
C VAL A 236 -6.04 1.19 11.60
N ARG A 237 -6.28 -0.03 11.06
CA ARG A 237 -7.63 -0.50 10.71
C ARG A 237 -8.51 -0.66 11.95
N GLU A 238 -7.96 -1.22 13.02
CA GLU A 238 -8.65 -1.41 14.29
C GLU A 238 -8.91 -0.06 14.96
N MET A 239 -7.94 0.86 14.93
CA MET A 239 -8.10 2.22 15.44
C MET A 239 -9.22 2.98 14.71
N LEU A 240 -9.27 2.92 13.37
CA LEU A 240 -10.33 3.54 12.57
C LEU A 240 -11.70 2.93 12.90
N ARG A 241 -11.81 1.60 12.92
CA ARG A 241 -13.06 0.90 13.21
C ARG A 241 -13.63 1.25 14.60
N ASN A 242 -12.76 1.50 15.57
CA ASN A 242 -13.13 1.83 16.94
C ASN A 242 -13.28 3.35 17.19
N GLY A 243 -13.24 4.18 16.14
CA GLY A 243 -13.37 5.64 16.27
C GLY A 243 -12.25 6.29 17.07
N LYS A 244 -11.04 5.72 17.02
CA LYS A 244 -9.85 6.19 17.75
C LYS A 244 -8.96 7.14 16.96
N VAL A 245 -9.34 7.45 15.73
CA VAL A 245 -8.63 8.39 14.86
C VAL A 245 -9.48 9.63 14.70
N ILE A 246 -8.93 10.79 15.05
CA ILE A 246 -9.55 12.11 14.90
C ILE A 246 -8.83 12.85 13.78
N GLY A 247 -9.59 13.34 12.81
CA GLY A 247 -9.08 14.09 11.67
C GLY A 247 -8.59 15.48 12.06
N LEU A 248 -7.39 15.84 11.60
CA LEU A 248 -6.87 17.20 11.62
C LEU A 248 -7.02 17.83 10.24
N GLU A 249 -7.87 18.84 10.13
CA GLU A 249 -8.17 19.61 8.92
C GLU A 249 -7.47 20.98 8.92
N ASP A 250 -7.02 21.43 7.76
CA ASP A 250 -6.47 22.78 7.52
C ASP A 250 -5.57 23.33 8.65
N ASN A 251 -6.03 24.36 9.37
CA ASN A 251 -5.25 25.01 10.41
C ASN A 251 -5.13 24.16 11.68
N SER A 252 -6.07 23.26 11.95
CA SER A 252 -6.03 22.38 13.15
C SER A 252 -4.86 21.40 13.12
N LYS A 253 -4.18 21.22 11.99
CA LYS A 253 -2.94 20.43 11.89
C LYS A 253 -1.79 21.05 12.68
N ASN A 254 -1.75 22.38 12.77
CA ASN A 254 -0.75 23.06 13.56
C ASN A 254 -1.17 23.00 15.04
N PHE A 255 -0.39 22.29 15.87
CA PHE A 255 -0.65 22.19 17.30
C PHE A 255 -0.74 23.56 18.02
N LEU A 256 -0.09 24.59 17.49
CA LEU A 256 -0.14 25.94 18.08
C LEU A 256 -1.40 26.72 17.67
N TYR A 257 -2.12 26.26 16.65
CA TYR A 257 -3.36 26.88 16.22
C TYR A 257 -4.52 26.45 17.14
N PRO A 258 -5.37 27.39 17.60
CA PRO A 258 -6.56 27.04 18.36
C PRO A 258 -7.54 26.19 17.56
N SER A 259 -7.86 25.00 18.08
CA SER A 259 -8.81 24.08 17.47
C SER A 259 -9.49 23.22 18.52
N GLN A 260 -10.67 22.67 18.18
CA GLN A 260 -11.42 21.78 19.08
C GLN A 260 -10.64 20.49 19.34
N GLU A 261 -9.93 20.00 18.35
CA GLU A 261 -9.09 18.80 18.43
C GLU A 261 -7.95 18.99 19.42
N ARG A 262 -7.33 20.18 19.42
CA ARG A 262 -6.26 20.52 20.36
C ARG A 262 -6.78 20.59 21.79
N ASP A 263 -7.93 21.22 21.98
CA ASP A 263 -8.55 21.32 23.29
C ASP A 263 -8.97 19.92 23.79
N SER A 264 -9.53 19.08 22.92
CA SER A 264 -9.82 17.66 23.19
C SER A 264 -8.57 16.87 23.58
N PHE A 265 -7.44 17.05 22.89
CA PHE A 265 -6.17 16.42 23.23
C PHE A 265 -5.72 16.79 24.66
N ILE A 266 -5.78 18.09 25.01
CA ILE A 266 -5.39 18.57 26.34
C ILE A 266 -6.35 18.04 27.41
N GLU A 267 -7.66 18.14 27.18
CA GLU A 267 -8.68 17.66 28.11
C GLU A 267 -8.51 16.17 28.40
N GLN A 268 -8.24 15.37 27.37
CA GLN A 268 -8.00 13.94 27.53
C GLN A 268 -6.76 13.67 28.39
N PHE A 269 -5.66 14.40 28.17
CA PHE A 269 -4.46 14.27 28.99
C PHE A 269 -4.70 14.66 30.45
N LEU A 270 -5.40 15.77 30.69
CA LEU A 270 -5.69 16.25 32.04
C LEU A 270 -6.68 15.35 32.78
N ALA A 271 -7.71 14.86 32.10
CA ALA A 271 -8.75 14.00 32.66
C ALA A 271 -8.26 12.57 32.99
N HIS A 272 -7.23 12.08 32.28
CA HIS A 272 -6.63 10.77 32.55
C HIS A 272 -6.11 10.70 33.99
N GLN A 273 -6.63 9.77 34.80
CA GLN A 273 -6.34 9.69 36.24
C GLN A 273 -5.14 8.80 36.55
N GLU A 274 -4.89 7.79 35.72
CA GLU A 274 -3.79 6.87 35.91
C GLU A 274 -2.50 7.44 35.31
N MET A 275 -1.39 6.73 35.52
CA MET A 275 -0.19 6.97 34.74
C MET A 275 -0.49 6.90 33.25
N GLY A 276 0.20 7.72 32.47
CA GLY A 276 0.19 7.59 31.02
C GLY A 276 1.05 8.62 30.34
N TRP A 277 1.14 8.55 29.03
CA TRP A 277 1.91 9.54 28.28
C TRP A 277 1.26 9.90 26.95
N SER A 278 1.56 11.08 26.44
CA SER A 278 1.15 11.51 25.11
C SER A 278 2.33 11.87 24.23
N LEU A 279 2.16 11.70 22.92
CA LEU A 279 3.19 11.97 21.93
C LEU A 279 2.72 13.07 20.97
N VAL A 280 3.42 14.19 20.94
CA VAL A 280 3.12 15.32 20.07
C VAL A 280 4.22 15.45 19.03
N ARG A 281 3.85 15.45 17.74
CA ARG A 281 4.78 15.76 16.65
C ARG A 281 4.46 17.11 16.04
N VAL A 282 5.45 18.00 16.06
CA VAL A 282 5.36 19.38 15.55
C VAL A 282 6.38 19.63 14.45
N PRO A 283 6.19 20.68 13.62
CA PRO A 283 7.21 21.13 12.67
C PRO A 283 8.54 21.50 13.34
N ALA A 284 9.63 21.48 12.56
CA ALA A 284 10.94 21.91 13.04
C ALA A 284 10.89 23.38 13.46
N GLY A 285 11.57 23.72 14.57
CA GLY A 285 11.57 25.08 15.12
C GLY A 285 10.34 25.45 15.95
N LEU A 286 9.34 24.58 16.10
CA LEU A 286 8.11 24.85 16.89
C LEU A 286 8.01 24.06 18.21
N ALA A 287 9.06 23.30 18.57
CA ALA A 287 9.03 22.41 19.72
C ALA A 287 8.97 23.16 21.06
N MET A 288 9.70 24.27 21.18
CA MET A 288 9.69 25.08 22.41
C MET A 288 8.36 25.80 22.59
N GLU A 289 7.78 26.34 21.51
CA GLU A 289 6.46 26.97 21.53
C GLU A 289 5.38 25.97 21.94
N ALA A 290 5.47 24.73 21.46
CA ALA A 290 4.56 23.66 21.88
C ALA A 290 4.71 23.33 23.37
N LYS A 291 5.95 23.24 23.87
CA LYS A 291 6.23 23.05 25.31
C LYS A 291 5.63 24.20 26.14
N GLN A 292 5.89 25.44 25.77
CA GLN A 292 5.38 26.62 26.47
C GLN A 292 3.86 26.69 26.47
N PHE A 293 3.24 26.32 25.35
CA PHE A 293 1.78 26.24 25.27
C PHE A 293 1.21 25.17 26.22
N LEU A 294 1.80 23.97 26.27
CA LEU A 294 1.38 22.91 27.21
C LEU A 294 1.51 23.37 28.67
N ILE A 295 2.61 24.05 29.02
CA ILE A 295 2.81 24.65 30.35
C ILE A 295 1.70 25.67 30.66
N SER A 296 1.36 26.53 29.69
CA SER A 296 0.29 27.53 29.86
C SER A 296 -1.10 26.91 30.11
N LYS A 297 -1.28 25.63 29.77
CA LYS A 297 -2.50 24.85 30.02
C LYS A 297 -2.49 24.12 31.37
N GLY A 298 -1.46 24.34 32.19
CA GLY A 298 -1.35 23.79 33.55
C GLY A 298 -0.68 22.42 33.60
N ILE A 299 0.04 22.01 32.56
CA ILE A 299 0.87 20.79 32.56
C ILE A 299 2.23 21.14 33.15
N ASP A 300 2.72 20.33 34.08
CA ASP A 300 4.02 20.54 34.72
C ASP A 300 5.14 20.51 33.67
N GLU A 301 6.05 21.47 33.76
CA GLU A 301 7.22 21.56 32.89
C GLU A 301 8.09 20.30 32.99
N HIS A 302 8.21 19.72 34.19
CA HIS A 302 8.99 18.51 34.41
C HIS A 302 8.38 17.26 33.75
N SER A 303 7.12 17.32 33.35
CA SER A 303 6.43 16.25 32.63
C SER A 303 6.59 16.31 31.11
N ILE A 304 7.21 17.36 30.56
CA ILE A 304 7.27 17.60 29.11
C ILE A 304 8.72 17.49 28.59
N TYR A 305 8.94 16.55 27.67
CA TYR A 305 10.27 16.21 27.14
C TYR A 305 10.34 16.43 25.64
N ILE A 306 11.37 17.10 25.14
CA ILE A 306 11.60 17.26 23.70
C ILE A 306 12.61 16.20 23.23
N LEU A 307 12.15 15.26 22.42
CA LEU A 307 12.94 14.14 21.93
C LEU A 307 13.73 14.51 20.67
N GLY A 308 15.06 14.37 20.75
CA GLY A 308 15.97 14.53 19.62
C GLY A 308 17.31 15.14 20.04
N ASN A 309 18.23 15.22 19.09
CA ASN A 309 19.55 15.83 19.27
C ASN A 309 19.72 16.95 18.23
N SER A 310 20.39 18.05 18.60
CA SER A 310 20.73 19.14 17.69
C SER A 310 19.52 19.70 16.93
N LEU A 311 18.40 19.86 17.63
CA LEU A 311 17.15 20.37 17.07
C LEU A 311 17.19 21.89 16.88
N SER A 312 16.79 22.37 15.70
CA SER A 312 16.67 23.80 15.42
C SER A 312 15.64 24.46 16.36
N GLY A 313 16.01 25.59 16.96
CA GLY A 313 15.15 26.34 17.87
C GLY A 313 15.01 25.76 19.28
N VAL A 314 15.75 24.69 19.63
CA VAL A 314 15.69 24.06 20.96
C VAL A 314 17.07 24.14 21.64
N PRO A 315 17.18 24.74 22.84
CA PRO A 315 18.41 24.75 23.63
C PRO A 315 18.96 23.34 23.91
N GLU A 316 20.27 23.16 23.98
CA GLU A 316 20.89 21.83 24.19
C GLU A 316 20.46 21.15 25.50
N ASP A 317 20.19 21.94 26.54
CA ASP A 317 19.72 21.47 27.84
C ASP A 317 18.27 20.96 27.84
N GLU A 318 17.49 21.35 26.83
CA GLU A 318 16.11 20.90 26.61
C GLU A 318 16.03 19.59 25.80
N HIS A 319 17.16 19.10 25.28
CA HIS A 319 17.20 17.87 24.48
C HIS A 319 17.12 16.64 25.38
N CYS A 320 16.18 15.75 25.07
CA CYS A 320 16.05 14.46 25.73
C CYS A 320 16.31 13.33 24.74
N SER A 321 17.22 12.41 25.09
CA SER A 321 17.36 11.17 24.33
C SER A 321 16.18 10.23 24.60
N ILE A 322 15.97 9.27 23.71
CA ILE A 322 14.91 8.27 23.85
C ILE A 322 15.19 7.37 25.06
N GLU A 323 16.45 7.00 25.28
CA GLU A 323 16.86 6.16 26.42
C GLU A 323 16.60 6.87 27.74
N ARG A 324 16.87 8.19 27.78
CA ARG A 324 16.53 9.01 28.94
C ARG A 324 15.02 9.07 29.14
N PHE A 325 14.26 9.37 28.09
CA PHE A 325 12.80 9.43 28.19
C PHE A 325 12.17 8.09 28.65
N LYS A 326 12.69 6.95 28.19
CA LYS A 326 12.26 5.63 28.67
C LYS A 326 12.50 5.45 30.16
N LYS A 327 13.63 5.95 30.67
CA LYS A 327 13.92 5.93 32.11
C LYS A 327 12.97 6.82 32.90
N GLU A 328 12.71 8.03 32.40
CA GLU A 328 11.74 8.96 33.02
C GLU A 328 10.33 8.37 33.02
N PHE A 329 9.96 7.61 31.98
CA PHE A 329 8.72 6.84 31.95
C PHE A 329 8.68 5.74 33.01
N ASP A 330 9.78 5.01 33.22
CA ASP A 330 9.87 3.99 34.28
C ASP A 330 9.76 4.62 35.67
N ASP A 331 10.34 5.81 35.87
CA ASP A 331 10.20 6.57 37.12
C ASP A 331 8.75 7.06 37.29
N ALA A 332 8.12 7.61 36.24
CA ALA A 332 6.72 8.03 36.25
C ALA A 332 5.74 6.89 36.56
N LEU A 333 6.06 5.65 36.15
CA LEU A 333 5.28 4.46 36.53
C LEU A 333 5.24 4.25 38.04
N LEU A 334 6.30 4.60 38.77
CA LEU A 334 6.37 4.44 40.22
C LEU A 334 5.63 5.55 40.99
N PHE A 335 5.55 6.74 40.39
CA PHE A 335 4.93 7.92 41.00
C PHE A 335 3.51 8.22 40.47
N GLU A 336 3.02 7.41 39.54
CA GLU A 336 1.73 7.57 38.85
C GLU A 336 1.62 8.90 38.07
N ASP A 337 2.75 9.39 37.55
CA ASP A 337 2.83 10.65 36.81
C ASP A 337 2.44 10.51 35.35
N LYS A 338 2.01 11.62 34.74
CA LYS A 338 1.72 11.71 33.31
C LYS A 338 2.80 12.46 32.56
N LEU A 339 3.20 11.97 31.40
CA LEU A 339 4.30 12.56 30.61
C LEU A 339 3.85 12.99 29.20
N ILE A 340 4.51 14.00 28.62
CA ILE A 340 4.37 14.37 27.21
C ILE A 340 5.74 14.35 26.54
N ALA A 341 5.84 13.61 25.44
CA ALA A 341 6.97 13.67 24.53
C ALA A 341 6.63 14.55 23.33
N ILE A 342 7.49 15.53 23.02
CA ILE A 342 7.43 16.34 21.82
C ILE A 342 8.53 15.86 20.86
N THR A 343 8.16 15.63 19.61
CA THR A 343 9.09 15.28 18.52
C THR A 343 8.95 16.29 17.39
N VAL A 344 10.03 16.52 16.66
CA VAL A 344 9.99 17.36 15.45
C VAL A 344 9.79 16.52 14.19
N ALA A 345 9.27 17.13 13.13
CA ALA A 345 9.11 16.51 11.81
C ALA A 345 10.40 15.82 11.30
N GLY A 346 11.58 16.38 11.63
CA GLY A 346 12.88 15.83 11.26
C GLY A 346 13.31 14.56 12.02
N ALA A 347 12.68 14.24 13.15
CA ALA A 347 12.94 13.00 13.89
C ALA A 347 12.29 11.81 13.14
N ARG A 348 12.99 11.27 12.14
CA ARG A 348 12.48 10.19 11.25
C ARG A 348 12.47 8.80 11.92
N ALA A 349 11.81 7.85 11.25
CA ALA A 349 11.33 6.55 11.71
C ALA A 349 12.39 5.61 12.36
N GLY A 350 11.90 4.69 13.20
CA GLY A 350 12.69 3.60 13.80
C GLY A 350 12.54 3.42 15.31
N ILE A 351 11.99 4.42 16.02
CA ILE A 351 11.88 4.39 17.49
C ILE A 351 10.75 3.44 17.92
N ASN A 352 11.11 2.36 18.60
CA ASN A 352 10.17 1.47 19.26
C ASN A 352 10.04 1.85 20.75
N PHE A 353 8.87 2.33 21.15
CA PHE A 353 8.54 2.64 22.55
C PHE A 353 8.25 1.38 23.40
N GLY A 354 8.18 0.19 22.79
CA GLY A 354 7.94 -1.07 23.49
C GLY A 354 6.49 -1.23 23.96
N ALA A 355 6.12 -2.45 24.36
CA ALA A 355 4.75 -2.79 24.71
C ALA A 355 4.25 -2.03 25.95
N MET A 356 5.12 -1.84 26.96
CA MET A 356 4.74 -1.17 28.20
C MET A 356 4.33 0.30 27.97
N MET A 357 5.13 1.07 27.24
CA MET A 357 4.76 2.45 26.94
C MET A 357 3.50 2.50 26.07
N LYS A 358 3.37 1.66 25.04
CA LYS A 358 2.15 1.64 24.21
C LYS A 358 0.90 1.30 25.01
N ASN A 359 1.00 0.38 25.99
CA ASN A 359 -0.10 0.06 26.89
C ASN A 359 -0.58 1.26 27.73
N ASN A 360 0.30 2.24 27.97
CA ASN A 360 0.01 3.43 28.76
C ASN A 360 -0.06 4.71 27.91
N LEU A 361 -0.19 4.58 26.58
CA LEU A 361 -0.32 5.72 25.69
C LEU A 361 -1.73 6.31 25.81
N ILE A 362 -1.82 7.59 26.15
CA ILE A 362 -3.08 8.32 26.29
C ILE A 362 -3.52 8.80 24.91
N SER A 363 -2.65 9.53 24.22
CA SER A 363 -2.99 10.12 22.93
C SER A 363 -1.76 10.46 22.09
N THR A 364 -1.99 10.65 20.78
CA THR A 364 -0.95 11.13 19.88
C THR A 364 -1.45 12.26 19.01
N TRP A 365 -0.62 13.28 18.77
CA TRP A 365 -0.88 14.37 17.83
C TRP A 365 0.15 14.37 16.71
N ASP A 366 -0.30 14.42 15.46
CA ASP A 366 0.59 14.42 14.29
C ASP A 366 0.26 15.52 13.27
N SER A 367 1.18 16.48 13.14
CA SER A 367 1.03 17.62 12.23
C SER A 367 1.36 17.30 10.75
N THR A 368 1.59 16.02 10.40
CA THR A 368 2.06 15.63 9.05
C THR A 368 0.94 15.68 7.99
N VAL A 369 1.24 16.28 6.83
CA VAL A 369 0.28 16.49 5.72
C VAL A 369 0.65 15.83 4.40
N ALA A 370 1.82 15.19 4.33
CA ALA A 370 2.46 14.87 3.04
C ALA A 370 1.81 13.69 2.31
N SER A 371 2.08 12.46 2.77
CA SER A 371 1.73 11.22 2.08
C SER A 371 1.22 10.16 3.07
N VAL A 372 0.60 9.09 2.55
CA VAL A 372 0.16 7.95 3.37
C VAL A 372 1.32 7.39 4.19
N ALA A 373 2.49 7.18 3.57
CA ALA A 373 3.69 6.76 4.27
C ALA A 373 4.10 7.73 5.38
N ALA A 374 4.12 9.04 5.11
CA ALA A 374 4.55 10.02 6.09
C ALA A 374 3.63 10.07 7.32
N VAL A 375 2.32 9.85 7.15
CA VAL A 375 1.34 9.82 8.24
C VAL A 375 1.44 8.51 9.01
N VAL A 376 1.41 7.38 8.30
CA VAL A 376 1.43 6.05 8.94
C VAL A 376 2.75 5.83 9.66
N GLN A 377 3.89 6.20 9.08
CA GLN A 377 5.23 6.08 9.70
C GLN A 377 5.47 6.98 10.91
N ALA A 378 4.54 7.88 11.17
CA ALA A 378 4.63 8.82 12.25
C ALA A 378 3.94 8.29 13.50
N ASN A 379 3.18 9.13 14.21
CA ASN A 379 2.74 8.79 15.56
C ASN A 379 1.72 7.66 15.60
N ILE A 380 0.80 7.60 14.62
CA ILE A 380 -0.22 6.55 14.58
C ILE A 380 0.40 5.15 14.37
N GLY A 381 1.37 5.00 13.47
CA GLY A 381 2.07 3.72 13.29
C GLY A 381 3.00 3.36 14.43
N ARG A 382 3.42 4.34 15.25
CA ARG A 382 4.19 4.07 16.49
C ARG A 382 3.32 3.53 17.61
N ALA A 383 2.02 3.80 17.55
CA ALA A 383 1.01 3.29 18.46
C ALA A 383 0.44 1.93 18.04
N CYS A 384 0.88 1.35 16.92
CA CYS A 384 0.41 0.05 16.47
C CYS A 384 1.15 -1.11 17.20
N GLY A 385 0.72 -2.35 16.98
CA GLY A 385 1.48 -3.54 17.40
C GLY A 385 0.72 -4.44 18.36
N TYR A 386 1.49 -5.31 19.03
CA TYR A 386 0.98 -6.32 19.95
C TYR A 386 0.94 -5.76 21.38
N HIS A 387 -0.16 -5.12 21.73
CA HIS A 387 -0.43 -4.57 23.07
C HIS A 387 -1.93 -4.49 23.34
N GLY A 388 -2.33 -4.30 24.60
CA GLY A 388 -3.73 -4.31 25.05
C GLY A 388 -4.41 -2.93 25.07
N ASN A 389 -3.68 -1.85 24.79
CA ASN A 389 -4.28 -0.51 24.77
C ASN A 389 -5.05 -0.23 23.48
N ASN A 390 -6.39 -0.28 23.61
CA ASN A 390 -7.35 0.05 22.56
C ASN A 390 -8.08 1.37 22.86
N SER A 391 -7.61 2.13 23.84
CA SER A 391 -8.28 3.33 24.35
C SER A 391 -7.66 4.64 23.85
N SER A 392 -6.39 4.60 23.41
CA SER A 392 -5.65 5.77 22.96
C SER A 392 -6.32 6.48 21.79
N MET A 393 -6.25 7.82 21.78
CA MET A 393 -6.79 8.64 20.70
C MET A 393 -5.68 9.20 19.82
N HIS A 394 -5.88 9.19 18.52
CA HIS A 394 -4.88 9.56 17.53
C HIS A 394 -5.37 10.70 16.65
N TYR A 395 -4.83 11.89 16.87
CA TYR A 395 -5.12 13.11 16.11
C TYR A 395 -4.15 13.19 14.93
N THR A 396 -4.64 12.99 13.72
CA THR A 396 -3.80 12.93 12.50
C THR A 396 -4.60 13.20 11.23
N ASN A 397 -3.98 13.09 10.06
CA ASN A 397 -4.66 13.16 8.78
C ASN A 397 -5.55 11.90 8.58
N LEU A 398 -6.86 12.06 8.81
CA LEU A 398 -7.83 10.96 8.74
C LEU A 398 -7.85 10.30 7.36
N ASN A 399 -7.91 11.11 6.31
CA ASN A 399 -7.93 10.61 4.93
C ASN A 399 -6.72 9.72 4.61
N ALA A 400 -5.52 10.09 5.09
CA ALA A 400 -4.32 9.27 4.90
C ALA A 400 -4.36 7.96 5.68
N ALA A 401 -4.93 7.96 6.89
CA ALA A 401 -5.14 6.75 7.67
C ALA A 401 -6.18 5.82 7.02
N GLU A 402 -7.29 6.38 6.53
CA GLU A 402 -8.35 5.62 5.83
C GLU A 402 -7.84 5.03 4.51
N ALA A 403 -7.12 5.82 3.71
CA ALA A 403 -6.45 5.35 2.51
C ALA A 403 -5.52 4.16 2.82
N TYR A 404 -4.73 4.24 3.89
CA TYR A 404 -3.90 3.12 4.33
C TYR A 404 -4.73 1.89 4.72
N GLY A 405 -5.82 2.08 5.48
CA GLY A 405 -6.72 1.00 5.87
C GLY A 405 -7.37 0.30 4.66
N ALA A 406 -7.77 1.06 3.64
CA ALA A 406 -8.30 0.54 2.38
C ALA A 406 -7.24 -0.28 1.63
N ILE A 407 -6.01 0.22 1.55
CA ILE A 407 -4.85 -0.46 0.95
C ILE A 407 -4.59 -1.81 1.63
N LEU A 408 -4.51 -1.83 2.95
CA LEU A 408 -4.28 -3.05 3.72
C LEU A 408 -5.39 -4.07 3.51
N SER A 409 -6.64 -3.61 3.49
CA SER A 409 -7.80 -4.48 3.28
C SER A 409 -7.76 -5.12 1.88
N HIS A 410 -7.39 -4.36 0.86
CA HIS A 410 -7.21 -4.89 -0.49
C HIS A 410 -6.07 -5.92 -0.54
N LEU A 411 -4.89 -5.59 0.00
CA LEU A 411 -3.75 -6.51 0.02
C LEU A 411 -4.04 -7.80 0.79
N GLU A 412 -4.78 -7.71 1.88
CA GLU A 412 -5.20 -8.90 2.61
C GLU A 412 -6.14 -9.77 1.77
N GLN A 413 -7.09 -9.17 1.04
CA GLN A 413 -8.02 -9.92 0.19
C GLN A 413 -7.35 -10.51 -1.05
N THR A 414 -6.37 -9.84 -1.64
CA THR A 414 -5.77 -10.23 -2.93
C THR A 414 -4.42 -10.92 -2.82
N CYS A 415 -3.68 -10.74 -1.73
CA CYS A 415 -2.27 -11.12 -1.61
C CYS A 415 -1.91 -11.91 -0.34
N SER A 416 -2.88 -12.27 0.51
CA SER A 416 -2.60 -13.01 1.76
C SER A 416 -2.36 -14.50 1.54
N ASP A 417 -3.08 -15.13 0.62
CA ASP A 417 -3.02 -16.57 0.35
C ASP A 417 -1.98 -16.94 -0.72
N TYR A 418 -1.70 -16.02 -1.64
CA TYR A 418 -0.76 -16.23 -2.75
C TYR A 418 0.06 -14.98 -3.03
N ALA A 419 1.28 -15.18 -3.55
CA ALA A 419 2.12 -14.08 -3.99
C ALA A 419 1.52 -13.44 -5.25
N ALA A 420 1.25 -12.13 -5.21
CA ALA A 420 0.69 -11.40 -6.33
C ALA A 420 1.77 -10.99 -7.34
N SER A 421 1.38 -10.98 -8.61
CA SER A 421 2.24 -10.56 -9.73
C SER A 421 1.62 -9.44 -10.59
N ASP A 422 0.35 -9.08 -10.38
CA ASP A 422 -0.35 -8.02 -11.13
C ASP A 422 -0.10 -6.62 -10.54
N PHE A 423 1.13 -6.14 -10.67
CA PHE A 423 1.51 -4.80 -10.20
C PHE A 423 0.76 -3.67 -10.92
N ASP A 424 0.24 -3.89 -12.12
CA ASP A 424 -0.56 -2.89 -12.84
C ASP A 424 -1.94 -2.72 -12.20
N GLY A 425 -2.63 -3.82 -11.88
CA GLY A 425 -3.93 -3.76 -11.18
C GLY A 425 -3.80 -3.18 -9.78
N ILE A 426 -2.73 -3.54 -9.07
CA ILE A 426 -2.41 -3.01 -7.74
C ILE A 426 -2.13 -1.49 -7.82
N ARG A 427 -1.42 -1.03 -8.86
CA ARG A 427 -1.17 0.40 -9.09
C ARG A 427 -2.46 1.17 -9.35
N GLU A 428 -3.30 0.67 -10.25
CA GLU A 428 -4.59 1.31 -10.60
C GLU A 428 -5.45 1.48 -9.33
N PHE A 429 -5.56 0.44 -8.52
CA PHE A 429 -6.28 0.51 -7.25
C PHE A 429 -5.72 1.58 -6.31
N PHE A 430 -4.40 1.72 -6.20
CA PHE A 430 -3.84 2.77 -5.33
C PHE A 430 -4.00 4.18 -5.87
N GLU A 431 -3.91 4.37 -7.19
CA GLU A 431 -4.24 5.66 -7.80
C GLU A 431 -5.69 6.05 -7.48
N ASP A 432 -6.61 5.09 -7.58
CA ASP A 432 -8.02 5.28 -7.25
C ASP A 432 -8.21 5.61 -5.76
N VAL A 433 -7.56 4.88 -4.84
CA VAL A 433 -7.60 5.18 -3.40
C VAL A 433 -7.01 6.55 -3.10
N CYS A 434 -5.86 6.90 -3.66
CA CYS A 434 -5.26 8.21 -3.43
C CYS A 434 -6.17 9.35 -3.90
N GLN A 435 -6.87 9.14 -5.02
CA GLN A 435 -7.86 10.09 -5.52
C GLN A 435 -9.12 10.13 -4.64
N GLU A 436 -9.62 8.98 -4.20
CA GLU A 436 -10.81 8.85 -3.36
C GLU A 436 -10.66 9.55 -2.00
N TYR A 437 -9.48 9.45 -1.37
CA TYR A 437 -9.21 10.06 -0.07
C TYR A 437 -8.48 11.41 -0.18
N ASN A 438 -8.25 11.94 -1.39
CA ASN A 438 -7.55 13.21 -1.61
C ASN A 438 -6.19 13.31 -0.88
N VAL A 439 -5.36 12.28 -1.04
CA VAL A 439 -3.99 12.24 -0.49
C VAL A 439 -2.97 12.44 -1.60
N ASN A 440 -1.90 13.19 -1.32
CA ASN A 440 -0.94 13.62 -2.36
C ASN A 440 -0.16 12.45 -3.01
N GLY A 441 -0.22 11.27 -2.41
CA GLY A 441 0.40 10.04 -2.88
C GLY A 441 0.68 9.06 -1.74
N LEU A 442 1.23 7.90 -2.11
CA LEU A 442 1.56 6.83 -1.16
C LEU A 442 2.85 7.08 -0.39
N ASP A 443 3.82 7.80 -0.96
CA ASP A 443 5.14 8.06 -0.35
C ASP A 443 5.63 9.49 -0.63
N VAL A 444 6.61 9.96 0.15
CA VAL A 444 7.26 11.27 0.03
C VAL A 444 8.13 11.27 -1.23
N GLY A 445 7.51 11.51 -2.38
CA GLY A 445 8.16 11.43 -3.69
C GLY A 445 7.26 10.97 -4.83
N LEU A 446 6.25 10.18 -4.47
CA LEU A 446 5.06 10.01 -5.29
C LEU A 446 4.17 11.24 -5.12
N THR A 447 4.72 12.44 -5.20
CA THR A 447 3.86 13.61 -5.34
C THR A 447 3.23 13.45 -6.71
N ILE A 448 1.91 13.29 -6.77
CA ILE A 448 1.15 13.40 -8.02
C ILE A 448 1.16 14.90 -8.41
N LYS A 449 2.36 15.47 -8.57
CA LYS A 449 2.57 16.84 -9.00
C LYS A 449 2.43 16.83 -10.50
N TYR A 450 1.35 17.45 -10.95
CA TYR A 450 0.98 17.65 -12.35
C TYR A 450 0.46 16.40 -13.07
N LYS A 451 -0.74 15.98 -12.69
CA LYS A 451 -1.76 15.80 -13.72
C LYS A 451 -2.64 17.04 -13.70
N ARG A 452 -2.83 17.68 -14.86
CA ARG A 452 -4.05 18.46 -15.14
C ARG A 452 -5.17 17.67 -14.47
N ARG A 453 -5.81 18.21 -13.40
CA ARG A 453 -6.75 17.44 -12.57
C ARG A 453 -7.65 16.72 -13.57
N ARG A 454 -7.55 15.38 -13.64
CA ARG A 454 -8.30 14.62 -14.66
C ARG A 454 -9.73 15.12 -14.51
N PRO A 455 -10.40 15.50 -15.62
CA PRO A 455 -11.72 16.11 -15.56
C PRO A 455 -12.54 15.32 -14.55
N ILE A 456 -13.13 16.06 -13.60
CA ILE A 456 -13.83 15.59 -12.41
C ILE A 456 -14.26 14.13 -12.62
N GLY A 457 -13.73 13.23 -11.78
CA GLY A 457 -14.07 11.81 -11.83
C GLY A 457 -15.58 11.61 -11.81
N ASP A 458 -16.03 10.36 -11.98
CA ASP A 458 -17.44 10.02 -12.03
C ASP A 458 -18.17 10.29 -10.69
N VAL A 459 -18.48 11.56 -10.42
CA VAL A 459 -19.05 12.09 -9.16
C VAL A 459 -20.56 12.01 -9.13
N GLU A 460 -21.20 12.07 -10.30
CA GLU A 460 -22.64 11.90 -10.43
C GLU A 460 -22.99 10.46 -10.08
N THR A 461 -23.53 10.26 -8.88
CA THR A 461 -23.73 8.96 -8.27
C THR A 461 -25.15 8.51 -8.45
N TYR A 462 -25.34 7.25 -8.81
CA TYR A 462 -26.65 6.65 -9.02
C TYR A 462 -26.80 5.35 -8.24
N LYS A 463 -28.01 5.05 -7.81
CA LYS A 463 -28.37 3.71 -7.30
C LYS A 463 -28.43 2.72 -8.46
N THR A 464 -28.18 1.45 -8.17
CA THR A 464 -28.53 0.36 -9.10
C THR A 464 -29.99 -0.02 -8.86
N ASP A 465 -30.82 0.07 -9.90
CA ASP A 465 -32.27 -0.20 -9.83
C ASP A 465 -32.56 -1.69 -9.70
N SER A 466 -32.01 -2.46 -10.63
CA SER A 466 -32.32 -3.86 -10.80
C SER A 466 -31.25 -4.55 -11.62
N TYR A 467 -31.28 -5.89 -11.62
CA TYR A 467 -30.49 -6.69 -12.53
C TYR A 467 -31.34 -7.79 -13.18
N ILE A 468 -30.87 -8.33 -14.31
CA ILE A 468 -31.39 -9.55 -14.91
C ILE A 468 -30.23 -10.43 -15.39
N ALA A 469 -30.41 -11.75 -15.37
CA ALA A 469 -29.49 -12.71 -15.96
C ALA A 469 -30.21 -13.46 -17.09
N VAL A 470 -29.59 -13.54 -18.27
CA VAL A 470 -30.17 -14.21 -19.44
C VAL A 470 -29.14 -15.07 -20.18
N PRO A 471 -29.53 -16.27 -20.67
CA PRO A 471 -28.72 -17.03 -21.61
C PRO A 471 -28.71 -16.31 -22.97
N ALA A 472 -27.54 -16.09 -23.58
CA ALA A 472 -27.46 -15.26 -24.78
C ALA A 472 -27.99 -15.93 -26.05
N LYS A 473 -28.07 -17.26 -26.07
CA LYS A 473 -28.51 -18.11 -27.17
C LYS A 473 -27.92 -17.66 -28.51
N LEU A 474 -26.58 -17.53 -28.57
CA LEU A 474 -25.90 -16.88 -29.70
C LEU A 474 -26.07 -17.63 -31.03
N LEU A 475 -26.39 -18.93 -30.98
CA LEU A 475 -26.65 -19.77 -32.15
C LEU A 475 -28.10 -19.73 -32.64
N GLN A 476 -29.00 -19.02 -31.94
CA GLN A 476 -30.42 -18.91 -32.30
C GLN A 476 -30.71 -17.51 -32.85
N GLU A 477 -31.10 -17.38 -34.12
CA GLU A 477 -31.28 -16.06 -34.75
C GLU A 477 -32.41 -15.23 -34.13
N SER A 478 -33.51 -15.86 -33.69
CA SER A 478 -34.72 -15.16 -33.23
C SER A 478 -35.23 -15.66 -31.87
N THR A 479 -34.43 -15.47 -30.82
CA THR A 479 -34.86 -15.71 -29.42
C THR A 479 -35.65 -14.51 -28.90
N ASP A 480 -36.86 -14.75 -28.40
CA ASP A 480 -37.59 -13.75 -27.61
C ASP A 480 -37.02 -13.70 -26.19
N PHE A 481 -36.70 -12.51 -25.69
CA PHE A 481 -36.21 -12.27 -24.33
C PHE A 481 -37.26 -11.62 -23.42
N SER A 482 -38.47 -11.37 -23.94
CA SER A 482 -39.54 -10.72 -23.21
C SER A 482 -40.01 -11.50 -21.97
N HIS A 483 -39.71 -12.80 -21.91
CA HIS A 483 -39.98 -13.63 -20.73
C HIS A 483 -39.00 -13.40 -19.57
N TYR A 484 -37.80 -12.86 -19.84
CA TYR A 484 -36.84 -12.47 -18.80
C TYR A 484 -37.06 -11.03 -18.30
N THR A 485 -37.49 -10.13 -19.19
CA THR A 485 -37.76 -8.74 -18.81
C THR A 485 -38.74 -8.08 -19.77
N LYS A 486 -39.56 -7.17 -19.24
CA LYS A 486 -40.41 -6.27 -20.03
C LYS A 486 -39.79 -4.90 -20.23
N ASP A 487 -38.63 -4.65 -19.64
CA ASP A 487 -37.93 -3.37 -19.75
C ASP A 487 -37.32 -3.24 -21.15
N LYS A 488 -37.78 -2.23 -21.90
CA LYS A 488 -37.36 -1.99 -23.28
C LYS A 488 -35.87 -1.69 -23.40
N ILE A 489 -35.27 -1.04 -22.40
CA ILE A 489 -33.85 -0.68 -22.41
C ILE A 489 -33.02 -1.96 -22.22
N LEU A 490 -33.43 -2.84 -21.31
CA LEU A 490 -32.76 -4.12 -21.10
C LEU A 490 -32.90 -5.06 -22.31
N LEU A 491 -34.08 -5.11 -22.95
CA LEU A 491 -34.27 -5.88 -24.18
C LEU A 491 -33.36 -5.38 -25.32
N GLN A 492 -33.28 -4.05 -25.49
CA GLN A 492 -32.39 -3.43 -26.47
C GLN A 492 -30.91 -3.70 -26.16
N ALA A 493 -30.54 -3.72 -24.87
CA ALA A 493 -29.19 -4.04 -24.43
C ALA A 493 -28.80 -5.48 -24.78
N ILE A 494 -29.69 -6.45 -24.54
CA ILE A 494 -29.49 -7.86 -24.91
C ILE A 494 -29.25 -7.97 -26.41
N GLU A 495 -30.11 -7.37 -27.23
CA GLU A 495 -29.99 -7.42 -28.68
C GLU A 495 -28.65 -6.83 -29.18
N LEU A 496 -28.24 -5.68 -28.64
CA LEU A 496 -26.95 -5.06 -28.98
C LEU A 496 -25.76 -5.95 -28.64
N ILE A 497 -25.78 -6.60 -27.47
CA ILE A 497 -24.70 -7.49 -27.03
C ILE A 497 -24.66 -8.76 -27.89
N ARG A 498 -25.81 -9.35 -28.21
CA ARG A 498 -25.88 -10.52 -29.11
C ARG A 498 -25.33 -10.17 -30.50
N ASN A 499 -25.75 -9.04 -31.05
CA ASN A 499 -25.28 -8.56 -32.35
C ASN A 499 -23.76 -8.33 -32.37
N GLU A 500 -23.14 -7.94 -31.24
CA GLU A 500 -21.68 -7.86 -31.17
C GLU A 500 -21.03 -9.22 -31.43
N PHE A 501 -21.56 -10.33 -30.92
CA PHE A 501 -21.03 -11.65 -31.19
C PHE A 501 -21.32 -12.12 -32.61
N THR A 502 -22.56 -11.92 -33.09
CA THR A 502 -23.11 -12.59 -34.27
C THR A 502 -23.01 -11.79 -35.57
N ALA A 503 -22.56 -10.52 -35.55
CA ALA A 503 -22.49 -9.66 -36.75
C ALA A 503 -21.69 -10.24 -37.93
N LYS A 504 -20.85 -11.26 -37.71
CA LYS A 504 -20.08 -11.95 -38.74
C LYS A 504 -20.66 -13.32 -39.15
N GLY A 505 -21.90 -13.61 -38.77
CA GLY A 505 -22.60 -14.87 -39.08
C GLY A 505 -22.30 -16.06 -38.16
N ALA A 506 -21.37 -15.90 -37.21
CA ALA A 506 -21.07 -16.87 -36.15
C ALA A 506 -20.56 -16.14 -34.90
N PRO A 507 -20.67 -16.73 -33.69
CA PRO A 507 -20.11 -16.17 -32.47
C PRO A 507 -18.62 -15.86 -32.63
N SER A 508 -18.27 -14.58 -32.57
CA SER A 508 -16.91 -14.10 -32.79
C SER A 508 -16.13 -13.94 -31.49
N VAL A 509 -14.84 -14.27 -31.53
CA VAL A 509 -13.95 -14.14 -30.37
C VAL A 509 -13.82 -12.67 -29.94
N LYS A 510 -14.05 -12.39 -28.66
CA LYS A 510 -13.93 -11.04 -28.08
C LYS A 510 -12.66 -10.94 -27.24
N GLY A 511 -11.75 -10.04 -27.66
CA GLY A 511 -10.52 -9.72 -26.93
C GLY A 511 -10.32 -8.24 -26.60
N ASN A 512 -11.20 -7.35 -27.09
CA ASN A 512 -11.19 -5.92 -26.74
C ASN A 512 -12.31 -5.63 -25.74
N ARG A 513 -12.00 -4.93 -24.65
CA ARG A 513 -12.90 -4.79 -23.49
C ARG A 513 -14.12 -3.87 -23.70
N ALA A 514 -14.17 -3.04 -24.75
CA ALA A 514 -15.19 -2.00 -24.89
C ALA A 514 -16.05 -2.16 -26.17
N MET A 515 -17.37 -2.00 -26.03
CA MET A 515 -18.27 -1.81 -27.18
C MET A 515 -18.03 -0.43 -27.80
N ARG A 516 -17.59 -0.38 -29.06
CA ARG A 516 -17.23 0.88 -29.75
C ARG A 516 -18.40 1.44 -30.55
N GLY A 517 -18.65 2.75 -30.42
CA GLY A 517 -19.56 3.52 -31.28
C GLY A 517 -20.44 4.51 -30.51
N LYS A 518 -20.58 5.75 -31.01
CA LYS A 518 -21.34 6.84 -30.35
C LYS A 518 -22.79 6.45 -30.00
N LYS A 519 -23.44 5.62 -30.82
CA LYS A 519 -24.82 5.13 -30.59
C LYS A 519 -24.95 4.10 -29.47
N LYS A 520 -23.83 3.56 -28.96
CA LYS A 520 -23.77 2.51 -27.92
C LYS A 520 -23.22 3.04 -26.60
N ASN A 521 -22.99 4.37 -26.48
CA ASN A 521 -22.38 4.93 -25.26
C ASN A 521 -23.22 4.68 -24.00
N TRP A 522 -24.54 4.51 -24.14
CA TRP A 522 -25.46 4.26 -23.03
C TRP A 522 -25.32 2.88 -22.38
N ILE A 523 -24.56 1.96 -22.99
CA ILE A 523 -24.34 0.62 -22.47
C ILE A 523 -22.85 0.33 -22.30
N LYS A 524 -22.48 -0.28 -21.18
CA LYS A 524 -21.14 -0.81 -20.94
C LYS A 524 -21.17 -2.33 -20.88
N ALA A 525 -20.14 -2.99 -21.40
CA ALA A 525 -20.03 -4.44 -21.41
C ALA A 525 -18.66 -4.89 -20.89
N HIS A 526 -18.66 -5.75 -19.89
CA HIS A 526 -17.49 -6.42 -19.33
C HIS A 526 -17.42 -7.84 -19.89
N TRP A 527 -16.51 -8.07 -20.83
CA TRP A 527 -16.27 -9.37 -21.45
C TRP A 527 -15.40 -10.22 -20.54
N VAL A 528 -16.02 -11.10 -19.74
CA VAL A 528 -15.33 -11.99 -18.80
C VAL A 528 -14.70 -13.14 -19.59
N ASN A 529 -13.40 -13.34 -19.43
CA ASN A 529 -12.61 -14.41 -20.04
C ASN A 529 -12.00 -15.34 -18.97
N GLY A 530 -11.25 -16.35 -19.39
CA GLY A 530 -10.66 -17.33 -18.46
C GLY A 530 -9.72 -16.72 -17.40
N ASP A 531 -9.08 -15.60 -17.73
CA ASP A 531 -8.14 -14.89 -16.86
C ASP A 531 -8.87 -13.96 -15.88
N SER A 532 -10.04 -13.43 -16.23
CA SER A 532 -10.79 -12.50 -15.36
C SER A 532 -11.90 -13.16 -14.55
N PHE A 533 -12.30 -14.37 -14.93
CA PHE A 533 -13.40 -15.10 -14.30
C PHE A 533 -13.17 -15.35 -12.81
N ASN A 534 -12.09 -16.05 -12.47
CA ASN A 534 -11.78 -16.49 -11.11
C ASN A 534 -10.29 -16.39 -10.74
N ASN A 535 -9.49 -15.64 -11.50
CA ASN A 535 -8.08 -15.43 -11.17
C ASN A 535 -7.95 -14.40 -10.03
N PRO A 536 -7.39 -14.76 -8.86
CA PRO A 536 -7.17 -13.81 -7.77
C PRO A 536 -6.29 -12.62 -8.16
N GLU A 537 -5.37 -12.79 -9.11
CA GLU A 537 -4.52 -11.69 -9.60
C GLU A 537 -5.32 -10.62 -10.36
N LYS A 538 -6.55 -10.94 -10.81
CA LYS A 538 -7.47 -10.01 -11.48
C LYS A 538 -8.60 -9.52 -10.58
N ALA A 539 -8.55 -9.84 -9.29
CA ALA A 539 -9.50 -9.32 -8.32
C ALA A 539 -9.35 -7.79 -8.20
N GLN A 540 -10.47 -7.07 -8.26
CA GLN A 540 -10.54 -5.67 -7.84
C GLN A 540 -10.95 -5.61 -6.36
N ALA A 541 -11.32 -4.43 -5.85
CA ALA A 541 -11.84 -4.26 -4.48
C ALA A 541 -12.95 -5.27 -4.11
N ASP A 542 -13.74 -5.72 -5.10
CA ASP A 542 -14.87 -6.62 -4.92
C ASP A 542 -14.61 -8.07 -5.36
N GLY A 543 -13.33 -8.42 -5.49
CA GLY A 543 -12.92 -9.75 -5.92
C GLY A 543 -12.90 -9.94 -7.43
N THR A 544 -12.84 -11.21 -7.84
CA THR A 544 -12.84 -11.65 -9.25
C THR A 544 -14.20 -11.37 -9.92
N GLN A 545 -14.30 -11.42 -11.26
CA GLN A 545 -15.58 -11.16 -11.94
C GLN A 545 -16.71 -12.09 -11.49
N LYS A 546 -16.39 -13.36 -11.19
CA LYS A 546 -17.32 -14.31 -10.57
C LYS A 546 -17.81 -13.81 -9.21
N ILE A 547 -16.88 -13.52 -8.30
CA ILE A 547 -17.21 -13.12 -6.92
C ILE A 547 -17.99 -11.80 -6.92
N LYS A 548 -17.49 -10.80 -7.65
CA LYS A 548 -18.08 -9.47 -7.81
C LYS A 548 -19.52 -9.55 -8.33
N THR A 549 -19.77 -10.35 -9.36
CA THR A 549 -21.13 -10.51 -9.92
C THR A 549 -22.07 -11.13 -8.89
N LYS A 550 -21.65 -12.19 -8.18
CA LYS A 550 -22.47 -12.81 -7.13
C LYS A 550 -22.75 -11.84 -5.97
N LEU A 551 -21.74 -11.09 -5.53
CA LEU A 551 -21.87 -10.10 -4.48
C LEU A 551 -22.91 -9.03 -4.86
N TYR A 552 -22.79 -8.44 -6.05
CA TYR A 552 -23.67 -7.37 -6.50
C TYR A 552 -25.13 -7.82 -6.63
N THR A 553 -25.36 -9.01 -7.19
CA THR A 553 -26.72 -9.54 -7.31
C THR A 553 -27.30 -9.90 -5.95
N GLN A 554 -26.49 -10.44 -5.04
CA GLN A 554 -26.91 -10.72 -3.66
C GLN A 554 -27.27 -9.45 -2.88
N LEU A 555 -26.50 -8.36 -3.02
CA LEU A 555 -26.84 -7.06 -2.42
C LEU A 555 -28.21 -6.59 -2.91
N LEU A 556 -28.47 -6.69 -4.22
CA LEU A 556 -29.76 -6.30 -4.79
C LEU A 556 -30.91 -7.21 -4.34
N ASP A 557 -30.70 -8.53 -4.27
CA ASP A 557 -31.68 -9.50 -3.78
C ASP A 557 -32.06 -9.25 -2.31
N ASN A 558 -31.09 -8.82 -1.50
CA ASN A 558 -31.30 -8.45 -0.11
C ASN A 558 -31.94 -7.06 0.08
N GLY A 559 -32.13 -6.29 -1.00
CA GLY A 559 -32.57 -4.90 -0.93
C GLY A 559 -31.52 -3.95 -0.35
N GLU A 560 -30.26 -4.35 -0.33
CA GLU A 560 -29.13 -3.53 0.12
C GLU A 560 -28.72 -2.52 -0.95
N PHE A 561 -28.11 -1.42 -0.51
CA PHE A 561 -27.67 -0.37 -1.42
C PHE A 561 -26.47 -0.83 -2.26
N LEU A 562 -26.60 -0.71 -3.58
CA LEU A 562 -25.50 -0.89 -4.53
C LEU A 562 -25.35 0.33 -5.43
N GLU A 563 -24.20 0.98 -5.34
CA GLU A 563 -23.85 2.11 -6.19
C GLU A 563 -23.64 1.68 -7.65
N PHE A 564 -24.36 2.29 -8.59
CA PHE A 564 -24.27 1.95 -10.00
C PHE A 564 -22.89 2.27 -10.59
N ASN A 565 -22.24 3.33 -10.12
CA ASN A 565 -20.89 3.71 -10.55
C ASN A 565 -19.87 2.59 -10.25
N ARG A 566 -20.02 1.92 -9.10
CA ARG A 566 -19.23 0.74 -8.71
C ARG A 566 -19.48 -0.47 -9.63
N VAL A 567 -20.68 -0.57 -10.20
CA VAL A 567 -21.03 -1.57 -11.22
C VAL A 567 -20.43 -1.22 -12.58
N VAL A 568 -20.56 0.05 -13.00
CA VAL A 568 -19.99 0.57 -14.26
C VAL A 568 -18.46 0.45 -14.26
N ALA A 569 -17.80 0.70 -13.13
CA ALA A 569 -16.33 0.78 -13.01
C ALA A 569 -15.74 1.63 -14.16
N PRO A 570 -16.11 2.92 -14.24
CA PRO A 570 -15.80 3.79 -15.38
C PRO A 570 -14.28 3.83 -15.65
N GLY A 571 -13.90 3.63 -16.92
CA GLY A 571 -12.50 3.81 -17.32
C GLY A 571 -12.17 5.30 -17.52
N SER A 572 -10.90 5.62 -17.76
CA SER A 572 -10.47 6.99 -18.06
C SER A 572 -11.28 7.61 -19.21
N GLY A 573 -12.03 8.68 -18.91
CA GLY A 573 -12.89 9.40 -19.87
C GLY A 573 -14.30 8.84 -20.05
N GLU A 574 -14.71 7.85 -19.26
CA GLU A 574 -16.10 7.39 -19.16
C GLU A 574 -16.78 7.97 -17.92
N LEU A 575 -18.09 8.22 -18.02
CA LEU A 575 -18.91 8.69 -16.89
C LEU A 575 -20.15 7.79 -16.78
N SER A 576 -20.54 7.43 -15.55
CA SER A 576 -21.74 6.64 -15.27
C SER A 576 -23.02 7.39 -15.60
N GLU A 577 -22.99 8.72 -15.60
CA GLU A 577 -24.10 9.55 -16.10
C GLU A 577 -24.45 9.23 -17.56
N ASN A 578 -23.48 8.76 -18.33
CA ASN A 578 -23.67 8.42 -19.73
C ASN A 578 -24.11 6.97 -19.92
N LYS A 579 -24.20 6.17 -18.86
CA LYS A 579 -24.58 4.76 -18.90
C LYS A 579 -25.97 4.56 -18.29
N LEU A 580 -26.85 3.86 -19.00
CA LEU A 580 -28.14 3.39 -18.48
C LEU A 580 -28.08 1.91 -18.08
N VAL A 581 -27.19 1.14 -18.70
CA VAL A 581 -27.05 -0.29 -18.49
C VAL A 581 -25.57 -0.70 -18.48
N THR A 582 -25.23 -1.60 -17.57
CA THR A 582 -23.93 -2.29 -17.55
C THR A 582 -24.15 -3.78 -17.65
N ALA A 583 -23.38 -4.47 -18.48
CA ALA A 583 -23.47 -5.91 -18.68
C ALA A 583 -22.17 -6.61 -18.28
N THR A 584 -22.27 -7.68 -17.51
CA THR A 584 -21.18 -8.63 -17.28
C THR A 584 -21.48 -9.90 -18.10
N ILE A 585 -20.57 -10.23 -19.01
CA ILE A 585 -20.80 -11.26 -20.04
C ILE A 585 -19.80 -12.39 -19.83
N PHE A 586 -20.30 -13.54 -19.38
CA PHE A 586 -19.54 -14.77 -19.22
C PHE A 586 -19.69 -15.59 -20.49
N SER A 587 -18.59 -15.84 -21.20
CA SER A 587 -18.66 -16.53 -22.49
C SER A 587 -17.40 -17.35 -22.75
N ILE A 588 -17.57 -18.54 -23.34
CA ILE A 588 -16.46 -19.33 -23.86
C ILE A 588 -15.78 -18.66 -25.08
N TYR A 589 -16.40 -17.63 -25.67
CA TYR A 589 -15.85 -16.89 -26.81
C TYR A 589 -14.96 -15.71 -26.41
N ASN A 590 -14.87 -15.40 -25.11
CA ASN A 590 -14.04 -14.31 -24.61
C ASN A 590 -12.61 -14.82 -24.32
N ILE A 591 -11.59 -14.13 -24.85
CA ILE A 591 -10.19 -14.53 -24.74
C ILE A 591 -9.33 -13.46 -24.05
N SER A 592 -8.46 -13.88 -23.13
CA SER A 592 -7.39 -13.03 -22.60
C SER A 592 -6.20 -12.99 -23.55
N ARG A 593 -5.57 -11.83 -23.68
CA ARG A 593 -4.32 -11.64 -24.44
C ARG A 593 -3.06 -11.83 -23.57
N ARG A 594 -3.21 -12.02 -22.26
CA ARG A 594 -2.09 -12.24 -21.33
C ARG A 594 -1.58 -13.68 -21.44
N ASN A 595 -0.28 -13.86 -21.17
CA ASN A 595 0.33 -15.19 -21.08
C ASN A 595 0.07 -15.82 -19.70
N VAL A 596 -1.15 -16.33 -19.50
CA VAL A 596 -1.58 -16.95 -18.24
C VAL A 596 -2.09 -18.38 -18.46
N LYS A 597 -2.18 -19.17 -17.39
CA LYS A 597 -2.59 -20.58 -17.45
C LYS A 597 -3.98 -20.79 -18.05
N LYS A 598 -4.92 -19.88 -17.80
CA LYS A 598 -6.32 -19.96 -18.24
C LYS A 598 -6.71 -18.67 -18.97
N ILE A 599 -6.74 -18.70 -20.29
CA ILE A 599 -7.07 -17.53 -21.13
C ILE A 599 -8.52 -17.49 -21.60
N ILE A 600 -9.22 -18.62 -21.63
CA ILE A 600 -10.60 -18.79 -22.09
C ILE A 600 -11.40 -19.49 -20.98
N MET A 601 -12.69 -19.18 -20.86
CA MET A 601 -13.60 -19.89 -19.96
C MET A 601 -13.96 -21.26 -20.52
N THR A 602 -14.07 -22.25 -19.63
CA THR A 602 -14.66 -23.54 -19.96
C THR A 602 -16.18 -23.45 -19.95
N THR A 603 -16.86 -24.42 -20.56
CA THR A 603 -18.32 -24.50 -20.52
C THR A 603 -18.82 -24.66 -19.09
N GLU A 604 -18.10 -25.44 -18.26
CA GLU A 604 -18.39 -25.61 -16.85
C GLU A 604 -18.32 -24.28 -16.06
N ASP A 605 -17.41 -23.38 -16.41
CA ASP A 605 -17.32 -22.06 -15.77
C ASP A 605 -18.57 -21.22 -16.06
N VAL A 606 -19.09 -21.24 -17.29
CA VAL A 606 -20.30 -20.50 -17.66
C VAL A 606 -21.54 -21.15 -17.04
N TRP A 607 -21.59 -22.48 -17.02
CA TRP A 607 -22.68 -23.24 -16.41
C TRP A 607 -22.77 -23.03 -14.90
N ASP A 608 -21.64 -22.92 -14.19
CA ASP A 608 -21.63 -22.56 -12.76
C ASP A 608 -22.35 -21.21 -12.50
N MET A 609 -22.19 -20.24 -13.40
CA MET A 609 -22.91 -18.97 -13.29
C MET A 609 -24.38 -19.09 -13.72
N CYS A 610 -24.69 -19.87 -14.76
CA CYS A 610 -26.09 -20.12 -15.17
C CYS A 610 -26.89 -20.80 -14.05
N ASP A 611 -26.29 -21.82 -13.43
CA ASP A 611 -26.87 -22.58 -12.32
C ASP A 611 -27.08 -21.67 -11.10
N TYR A 612 -26.12 -20.77 -10.80
CA TYR A 612 -26.26 -19.79 -9.73
C TYR A 612 -27.48 -18.87 -9.91
N PHE A 613 -27.76 -18.44 -11.15
CA PHE A 613 -28.93 -17.61 -11.47
C PHE A 613 -30.22 -18.40 -11.72
N GLY A 614 -30.18 -19.75 -11.69
CA GLY A 614 -31.34 -20.59 -11.95
C GLY A 614 -31.88 -20.47 -13.38
N ILE A 615 -31.01 -20.17 -14.35
CA ILE A 615 -31.39 -20.03 -15.77
C ILE A 615 -30.92 -21.23 -16.61
N GLU A 616 -31.43 -21.33 -17.83
CA GLU A 616 -30.99 -22.35 -18.80
C GLU A 616 -29.48 -22.24 -19.06
N ARG A 617 -28.79 -23.39 -19.01
CA ARG A 617 -27.36 -23.49 -19.32
C ARG A 617 -27.10 -23.12 -20.78
N ASP A 618 -26.12 -22.26 -20.98
CA ASP A 618 -25.71 -21.76 -22.30
C ASP A 618 -24.17 -21.65 -22.36
N ASP A 619 -23.62 -21.46 -23.55
CA ASP A 619 -22.20 -21.15 -23.76
C ASP A 619 -21.84 -19.69 -23.43
N THR A 620 -22.88 -18.85 -23.29
CA THR A 620 -22.78 -17.43 -23.00
C THR A 620 -23.93 -16.96 -22.11
N LEU A 621 -23.57 -16.35 -20.98
CA LEU A 621 -24.48 -15.71 -20.03
C LEU A 621 -24.27 -14.20 -20.04
N ILE A 622 -25.37 -13.45 -20.03
CA ILE A 622 -25.38 -11.99 -19.92
C ILE A 622 -26.07 -11.60 -18.62
N VAL A 623 -25.35 -10.94 -17.71
CA VAL A 623 -25.92 -10.31 -16.50
C VAL A 623 -25.96 -8.81 -16.72
N LEU A 624 -27.15 -8.22 -16.69
CA LEU A 624 -27.38 -6.78 -16.95
C LEU A 624 -27.81 -6.09 -15.68
N TYR A 625 -27.23 -4.93 -15.40
CA TYR A 625 -27.58 -4.03 -14.31
C TYR A 625 -28.13 -2.74 -14.90
N LYS A 626 -29.26 -2.28 -14.35
CA LYS A 626 -29.92 -1.05 -14.78
C LYS A 626 -29.62 0.08 -13.81
N ARG A 627 -29.35 1.27 -14.35
CA ARG A 627 -29.21 2.48 -13.55
C ARG A 627 -30.55 2.88 -12.94
N GLY A 628 -30.54 3.18 -11.65
CA GLY A 628 -31.66 3.71 -10.91
C GLY A 628 -31.58 5.20 -10.67
N GLU A 629 -32.17 5.61 -9.56
CA GLU A 629 -32.31 7.01 -9.17
C GLU A 629 -30.95 7.66 -8.89
N TYR A 630 -30.89 8.96 -9.17
CA TYR A 630 -29.74 9.80 -8.84
C TYR A 630 -29.64 10.01 -7.33
N ASP A 631 -28.45 9.79 -6.77
CA ASP A 631 -28.16 9.94 -5.35
C ASP A 631 -27.54 11.32 -5.11
N ILE A 632 -28.38 12.30 -4.75
CA ILE A 632 -27.95 13.68 -4.60
C ILE A 632 -26.99 13.87 -3.43
N GLU A 633 -27.19 13.16 -2.32
CA GLU A 633 -26.38 13.30 -1.11
C GLU A 633 -24.97 12.78 -1.36
N ARG A 634 -24.82 11.57 -1.93
CA ARG A 634 -23.50 11.04 -2.29
C ARG A 634 -22.84 11.84 -3.40
N SER A 635 -23.60 12.28 -4.39
CA SER A 635 -23.07 13.13 -5.46
C SER A 635 -22.56 14.45 -4.91
N TYR A 636 -23.30 15.06 -3.97
CA TYR A 636 -22.89 16.28 -3.30
C TYR A 636 -21.68 16.04 -2.40
N ALA A 637 -21.65 14.96 -1.61
CA ALA A 637 -20.49 14.60 -0.80
C ALA A 637 -19.23 14.41 -1.67
N LYS A 638 -19.35 13.68 -2.80
CA LYS A 638 -18.26 13.55 -3.77
C LYS A 638 -17.90 14.87 -4.43
N LYS A 639 -18.86 15.72 -4.76
CA LYS A 639 -18.62 17.05 -5.35
C LYS A 639 -17.92 17.97 -4.36
N GLN A 640 -18.37 18.06 -3.12
CA GLN A 640 -17.74 18.83 -2.05
C GLN A 640 -16.33 18.31 -1.73
N HIS A 641 -16.16 16.99 -1.66
CA HIS A 641 -14.84 16.37 -1.58
C HIS A 641 -13.94 16.76 -2.77
N ASN A 642 -14.55 17.08 -3.92
CA ASN A 642 -13.89 17.55 -5.12
C ASN A 642 -13.92 19.09 -5.32
N GLU A 643 -14.53 19.89 -4.45
CA GLU A 643 -14.61 21.36 -4.54
C GLU A 643 -13.27 21.99 -4.09
N LEU A 644 -12.25 21.73 -4.88
CA LEU A 644 -10.99 22.45 -4.88
C LEU A 644 -10.85 23.19 -6.21
N PRO A 645 -10.18 24.35 -6.26
CA PRO A 645 -10.01 25.13 -7.48
C PRO A 645 -9.45 24.26 -8.63
N GLU A 646 -9.92 24.46 -9.87
CA GLU A 646 -9.36 23.83 -11.10
C GLU A 646 -7.83 24.03 -11.22
N LYS A 647 -7.33 25.09 -10.57
CA LYS A 647 -5.93 25.35 -10.30
C LYS A 647 -5.76 25.77 -8.84
N SER A 648 -5.41 24.85 -7.95
CA SER A 648 -4.77 25.21 -6.67
C SER A 648 -3.25 25.08 -6.86
N GLY A 649 -2.69 26.06 -7.54
CA GLY A 649 -1.25 26.30 -7.54
C GLY A 649 -0.96 27.45 -6.59
N GLU A 650 -1.13 27.23 -5.29
CA GLU A 650 -0.05 27.70 -4.44
C GLU A 650 1.03 26.62 -4.58
N LEU A 651 2.23 27.03 -4.96
CA LEU A 651 3.40 26.28 -4.56
C LEU A 651 3.25 26.11 -3.05
N SER A 652 2.71 24.97 -2.59
CA SER A 652 3.02 24.48 -1.26
C SER A 652 4.52 24.24 -1.36
N ASN A 653 5.26 25.28 -0.99
CA ASN A 653 6.68 25.26 -1.00
C ASN A 653 7.02 24.05 -0.12
N GLU A 654 7.55 22.99 -0.72
CA GLU A 654 8.13 21.89 0.04
C GLU A 654 9.27 22.41 0.94
N SER A 655 9.63 23.69 0.80
CA SER A 655 10.41 24.45 1.77
C SER A 655 9.81 24.55 3.17
N HIS A 656 8.51 24.29 3.41
CA HIS A 656 8.00 24.22 4.78
C HIS A 656 8.65 23.08 5.59
N PHE A 657 9.36 22.16 4.93
CA PHE A 657 10.10 21.07 5.56
C PHE A 657 11.55 20.91 5.07
N SER A 658 12.06 21.86 4.27
CA SER A 658 13.52 22.01 4.06
C SER A 658 14.05 22.98 5.10
N ASP A 659 15.28 22.80 5.59
CA ASP A 659 15.95 23.53 6.69
C ASP A 659 16.14 25.06 6.50
N LYS A 660 15.25 25.75 5.79
CA LYS A 660 15.26 27.21 5.63
C LYS A 660 13.91 27.78 6.01
N THR A 661 13.83 28.24 7.25
CA THR A 661 12.81 29.18 7.71
C THR A 661 13.03 30.53 7.04
N ASP A 662 12.05 31.00 6.26
CA ASP A 662 11.89 32.43 6.03
C ASP A 662 11.11 33.01 7.21
N VAL A 663 11.81 33.81 8.02
CA VAL A 663 11.24 34.56 9.13
C VAL A 663 10.36 35.66 8.52
N THR A 664 9.05 35.59 8.71
CA THR A 664 8.16 36.73 8.48
C THR A 664 7.56 37.16 9.80
N TYR A 665 7.74 38.46 10.09
CA TYR A 665 7.39 39.18 11.32
C TYR A 665 5.89 39.18 11.63
#